data_AF-A0AAV9UYD1-F1
#
_entry.id   AF-A0AAV9UYD1-F1
#
_cell.length_a   1.000
_cell.length_b   1.000
_cell.length_c   1.000
_cell.angle_alpha   90.00
_cell.angle_beta   90.00
_cell.angle_gamma   90.00
#
_symmetry.space_group_name_H-M   'P 1'
#
loop_
_entity.id
_entity.type
_entity.pdbx_description
1 polymer ?
#
loop_
_entity_poly.entity_id
_entity_poly.type
_entity_poly.pdbx_seq_one_letter_code
_entity_poly.pdbx_strand_id
1 'polypeptide(L)'
;MYLNFISILRVLTACGVGAAAATAKISVNTKALILATDDSGKAAIGTLNGYGIPYDSIVMGDSGYTLPSLTNSDGSCKYGVIVAFRQLYNSNSKGSWVSFIGSDQWQKIYDYQVACGVRLIHLGAVPNQWDFACSLVSSSDSTESSSLYSTNHQFFLDTDVAKAEFPTANLKNPKNARFASTWHTPGWCDDTLLQYAWGMTSQNAFLYNEPLKLTSPASGTLASISQPALGVINRYSSGREQMAFFTTFAQWAEASIYMNHIWINWAFRGIIPGRRQVLLGLQVDDLLLPTAVYAANYTYRLTVDDVVNHAKWQANLNKRLTASNPGSEVFLEFGFNGNGAFIYDQTVLGLDKNGTCPISVTYTGPQPVTSLEYAKPPGTGNDLWPANQTYNWPDKCIFFDPIAKMFSQNNTGGDNINGVSDLFALVSHTFTHEGENPITYADSKREITYNQQFQQKSFFDKAKRFSPRGIIPPAITGLHNADAIKAWMEAGISYVVGDNTRAPLRNQQSDRWPLVSTEADNGYPGLVIIPRWANRIYYNADGIASDVQEWLDVSPSQATNSMANLLSIERATTAQYLLGLYHDPFMFHQANLRVWQDPGVSINGVAGPWSLIQTWTESILDEFVQYVNWPIQGLKHDDIGQDFLDRMNRDLYSGFSVAWTTSNDGTAITGFTVDSTNSSWSGEVPVIIPGDVVSASNARITQYGSDPATLWVSKFPTSFQLKAPIPIQGTKVNVTSAAISLTTVAPTLTLPTTSLVGSFPVSDIISAKSTSAASASLSSVASAKSSSASATTKTSSSSATAKVTSSSTAKSSTAATTTSKTSSTSAKTLSSSSSGLLGASSTASSAAPTSTTTSDSDVSRFLNSLCSDSTTASSVGNLCTLWNAFKQTGKIQKRLVLPEGTPQYEWDNEGGHPEAIPRWRKRDSHQAHGRHSKRHTP
;
A
#
# COMPACT_ATOMS: atom_id res chain seq x y z
N MET A 1 -60.23 84.66 14.82
CA MET A 1 -58.96 84.10 15.31
C MET A 1 -58.97 82.60 14.92
N TYR A 2 -58.05 82.04 14.12
CA TYR A 2 -56.58 81.95 14.28
C TYR A 2 -56.20 81.23 15.59
N LEU A 3 -55.44 80.12 15.72
CA LEU A 3 -54.84 79.04 14.87
C LEU A 3 -54.58 77.82 15.82
N ASN A 4 -54.27 76.56 15.49
CA ASN A 4 -54.25 75.69 14.28
C ASN A 4 -54.39 74.21 14.76
N PHE A 5 -55.16 73.33 14.11
CA PHE A 5 -54.78 72.33 13.08
C PHE A 5 -53.80 71.18 13.46
N ILE A 6 -54.37 69.95 13.50
CA ILE A 6 -53.81 68.63 13.10
C ILE A 6 -52.80 67.93 14.07
N SER A 7 -52.90 66.62 14.39
CA SER A 7 -54.01 65.64 14.24
C SER A 7 -53.84 64.38 15.11
N ILE A 8 -54.99 63.79 15.49
CA ILE A 8 -55.32 62.36 15.65
C ILE A 8 -54.22 61.41 16.19
N LEU A 9 -54.49 60.85 17.38
CA LEU A 9 -53.90 59.60 17.88
C LEU A 9 -55.03 58.73 18.49
N ARG A 10 -54.82 57.40 18.56
CA ARG A 10 -55.67 56.33 19.15
C ARG A 10 -56.69 55.65 18.21
N VAL A 11 -56.24 54.54 17.61
CA VAL A 11 -56.93 53.24 17.73
C VAL A 11 -55.84 52.21 18.07
N LEU A 12 -56.08 51.34 19.06
CA LEU A 12 -55.18 50.26 19.46
C LEU A 12 -55.97 49.15 20.16
N THR A 13 -55.41 47.94 20.18
CA THR A 13 -55.93 46.73 20.86
C THR A 13 -57.12 46.02 20.18
N ALA A 14 -56.79 45.17 19.20
CA ALA A 14 -57.54 43.94 18.88
C ALA A 14 -56.54 42.87 18.42
N CYS A 15 -56.83 41.59 18.69
CA CYS A 15 -55.85 40.49 18.62
C CYS A 15 -55.21 40.27 17.23
N GLY A 16 -53.96 40.67 17.08
CA GLY A 16 -53.04 40.03 16.12
C GLY A 16 -52.48 38.76 16.73
N VAL A 17 -53.08 37.60 16.44
CA VAL A 17 -52.42 36.30 16.71
C VAL A 17 -51.27 36.21 15.73
N GLY A 18 -50.05 36.47 16.22
CA GLY A 18 -48.84 36.35 15.42
C GLY A 18 -48.67 34.91 14.96
N ALA A 19 -48.96 34.64 13.68
CA ALA A 19 -48.56 33.41 13.05
C ALA A 19 -47.03 33.35 13.12
N ALA A 20 -46.50 32.45 13.94
CA ALA A 20 -45.07 32.16 13.95
C ALA A 20 -44.72 31.69 12.54
N ALA A 21 -43.99 32.53 11.78
CA ALA A 21 -43.52 32.17 10.46
C ALA A 21 -42.64 30.92 10.65
N ALA A 22 -43.11 29.78 10.14
CA ALA A 22 -42.38 28.54 10.24
C ALA A 22 -41.08 28.69 9.44
N THR A 23 -39.99 28.93 10.15
CA THR A 23 -38.63 29.01 9.60
C THR A 23 -38.40 27.72 8.81
N ALA A 24 -38.22 27.88 7.49
CA ALA A 24 -38.21 26.75 6.58
C ALA A 24 -37.08 25.79 6.96
N LYS A 25 -37.39 24.49 7.00
CA LYS A 25 -36.47 23.42 7.35
C LYS A 25 -35.22 23.49 6.46
N ILE A 26 -34.09 23.95 7.03
CA ILE A 26 -32.88 24.19 6.25
C ILE A 26 -32.28 22.86 5.85
N SER A 27 -32.04 22.71 4.54
CA SER A 27 -31.32 21.60 3.94
C SER A 27 -29.92 22.05 3.58
N VAL A 28 -28.91 21.31 4.04
CA VAL A 28 -27.48 21.58 3.77
C VAL A 28 -26.86 20.32 3.21
N ASN A 29 -26.46 20.36 1.94
CA ASN A 29 -25.75 19.26 1.30
C ASN A 29 -24.36 19.12 1.93
N THR A 30 -23.99 17.94 2.40
CA THR A 30 -22.70 17.65 3.05
C THR A 30 -21.54 17.52 2.05
N LYS A 31 -21.55 18.36 1.01
CA LYS A 31 -20.45 18.55 0.06
C LYS A 31 -19.39 19.47 0.67
N ALA A 32 -18.11 19.25 0.38
CA ALA A 32 -17.04 20.18 0.76
C ALA A 32 -16.79 21.25 -0.32
N LEU A 33 -16.50 22.49 0.07
CA LEU A 33 -15.94 23.50 -0.83
C LEU A 33 -14.48 23.74 -0.49
N ILE A 34 -13.57 23.40 -1.41
CA ILE A 34 -12.12 23.59 -1.26
C ILE A 34 -11.72 24.88 -2.00
N LEU A 35 -11.22 25.86 -1.25
CA LEU A 35 -10.74 27.14 -1.76
C LEU A 35 -9.22 27.22 -1.60
N ALA A 36 -8.50 27.41 -2.70
CA ALA A 36 -7.05 27.55 -2.72
C ALA A 36 -6.59 28.61 -3.73
N THR A 37 -5.35 29.05 -3.60
CA THR A 37 -4.67 30.04 -4.47
C THR A 37 -3.51 29.41 -5.27
N ASP A 38 -3.36 28.09 -5.16
CA ASP A 38 -2.45 27.22 -5.88
C ASP A 38 -2.95 25.76 -5.77
N ASP A 39 -2.13 24.80 -6.18
CA ASP A 39 -2.42 23.36 -6.14
C ASP A 39 -2.56 22.76 -4.72
N SER A 40 -2.35 23.52 -3.64
CA SER A 40 -2.36 23.00 -2.25
C SER A 40 -3.66 22.30 -1.85
N GLY A 41 -4.80 22.66 -2.47
CA GLY A 41 -6.09 21.98 -2.30
C GLY A 41 -6.04 20.46 -2.50
N LYS A 42 -5.10 19.95 -3.32
CA LYS A 42 -4.87 18.51 -3.54
C LYS A 42 -4.58 17.75 -2.23
N ALA A 43 -3.95 18.40 -1.25
CA ALA A 43 -3.64 17.81 0.05
C ALA A 43 -4.88 17.47 0.89
N ALA A 44 -6.02 18.15 0.69
CA ALA A 44 -7.31 17.78 1.28
C ALA A 44 -8.05 16.76 0.40
N ILE A 45 -8.04 16.98 -0.91
CA ILE A 45 -8.77 16.15 -1.90
C ILE A 45 -8.37 14.68 -1.81
N GLY A 46 -7.09 14.35 -1.64
CA GLY A 46 -6.63 12.97 -1.50
C GLY A 46 -7.33 12.19 -0.37
N THR A 47 -7.61 12.84 0.76
CA THR A 47 -8.32 12.22 1.90
C THR A 47 -9.84 12.20 1.69
N LEU A 48 -10.41 13.24 1.07
CA LEU A 48 -11.83 13.27 0.70
C LEU A 48 -12.17 12.15 -0.30
N ASN A 49 -11.30 11.92 -1.29
CA ASN A 49 -11.35 10.79 -2.22
C ASN A 49 -11.30 9.45 -1.48
N GLY A 50 -10.47 9.33 -0.43
CA GLY A 50 -10.40 8.13 0.42
C GLY A 50 -11.75 7.78 1.05
N TYR A 51 -12.40 8.74 1.71
CA TYR A 51 -13.74 8.53 2.29
C TYR A 51 -14.83 8.34 1.22
N GLY A 52 -14.70 9.02 0.07
CA GLY A 52 -15.74 9.17 -0.94
C GLY A 52 -16.63 10.41 -0.74
N ILE A 53 -16.13 11.44 -0.04
CA ILE A 53 -16.88 12.67 0.25
C ILE A 53 -16.96 13.53 -1.02
N PRO A 54 -18.16 13.93 -1.49
CA PRO A 54 -18.29 14.87 -2.60
C PRO A 54 -17.69 16.25 -2.28
N TYR A 55 -17.02 16.87 -3.23
CA TYR A 55 -16.45 18.22 -3.09
C TYR A 55 -16.54 19.03 -4.39
N ASP A 56 -16.44 20.36 -4.27
CA ASP A 56 -16.01 21.25 -5.35
C ASP A 56 -14.65 21.84 -4.96
N SER A 57 -13.79 22.10 -5.95
CA SER A 57 -12.48 22.73 -5.74
C SER A 57 -12.32 23.96 -6.64
N ILE A 58 -11.90 25.07 -6.04
CA ILE A 58 -11.66 26.34 -6.71
C ILE A 58 -10.22 26.77 -6.44
N VAL A 59 -9.40 26.74 -7.50
CA VAL A 59 -8.06 27.33 -7.51
C VAL A 59 -8.17 28.74 -8.12
N MET A 60 -7.89 29.75 -7.31
CA MET A 60 -7.99 31.17 -7.68
C MET A 60 -6.70 31.62 -8.37
N GLY A 61 -6.77 32.03 -9.63
CA GLY A 61 -5.60 32.32 -10.46
C GLY A 61 -4.91 33.68 -10.22
N ASP A 62 -5.62 34.67 -9.69
CA ASP A 62 -5.07 35.97 -9.31
C ASP A 62 -5.97 36.67 -8.27
N SER A 63 -5.53 37.80 -7.73
CA SER A 63 -6.27 38.57 -6.73
C SER A 63 -7.43 39.40 -7.31
N GLY A 64 -8.46 39.63 -6.48
CA GLY A 64 -9.74 40.23 -6.89
C GLY A 64 -10.78 39.19 -7.32
N TYR A 65 -10.58 37.92 -6.98
CA TYR A 65 -11.50 36.84 -7.30
C TYR A 65 -12.85 37.02 -6.59
N THR A 66 -13.95 36.72 -7.30
CA THR A 66 -15.32 36.75 -6.77
C THR A 66 -15.85 35.32 -6.62
N LEU A 67 -16.32 34.97 -5.43
CA LEU A 67 -16.82 33.63 -5.14
C LEU A 67 -18.15 33.36 -5.87
N PRO A 68 -18.37 32.12 -6.35
CA PRO A 68 -19.69 31.71 -6.85
C PRO A 68 -20.71 31.62 -5.71
N SER A 69 -22.01 31.60 -6.05
CA SER A 69 -23.07 31.49 -5.03
C SER A 69 -22.92 30.22 -4.20
N LEU A 70 -22.87 30.38 -2.87
CA LEU A 70 -22.80 29.30 -1.88
C LEU A 70 -24.17 28.64 -1.64
N THR A 71 -25.27 29.25 -2.10
CA THR A 71 -26.62 28.69 -2.09
C THR A 71 -27.11 28.33 -3.50
N ASN A 72 -28.06 27.41 -3.56
CA ASN A 72 -28.84 27.08 -4.75
C ASN A 72 -29.94 28.13 -5.01
N SER A 73 -30.59 28.07 -6.17
CA SER A 73 -31.67 29.00 -6.57
C SER A 73 -32.97 28.83 -5.77
N ASP A 74 -33.13 27.72 -5.05
CA ASP A 74 -34.21 27.47 -4.07
C ASP A 74 -33.88 27.97 -2.65
N GLY A 75 -32.67 28.53 -2.44
CA GLY A 75 -32.16 28.97 -1.15
C GLY A 75 -31.46 27.88 -0.33
N SER A 76 -31.41 26.63 -0.79
CA SER A 76 -30.72 25.54 -0.06
C SER A 76 -29.19 25.71 -0.05
N CYS A 77 -28.55 25.23 1.01
CA CYS A 77 -27.12 25.41 1.26
C CYS A 77 -26.31 24.31 0.54
N LYS A 78 -25.36 24.69 -0.34
CA LYS A 78 -24.64 23.74 -1.21
C LYS A 78 -23.57 22.90 -0.54
N TYR A 79 -23.02 23.39 0.57
CA TYR A 79 -21.80 22.85 1.20
C TYR A 79 -21.95 22.75 2.71
N GLY A 80 -21.56 21.61 3.29
CA GLY A 80 -21.53 21.35 4.73
C GLY A 80 -20.25 21.83 5.41
N VAL A 81 -19.20 22.10 4.61
CA VAL A 81 -17.90 22.64 5.05
C VAL A 81 -17.30 23.53 3.97
N ILE A 82 -16.63 24.60 4.39
CA ILE A 82 -15.74 25.40 3.53
C ILE A 82 -14.32 25.25 4.07
N VAL A 83 -13.35 24.95 3.20
CA VAL A 83 -11.94 24.75 3.54
C VAL A 83 -11.10 25.77 2.76
N ALA A 84 -10.39 26.65 3.46
CA ALA A 84 -9.58 27.71 2.88
C ALA A 84 -8.08 27.48 3.15
N PHE A 85 -7.30 27.29 2.09
CA PHE A 85 -5.84 27.15 2.18
C PHE A 85 -5.17 28.53 2.31
N ARG A 86 -4.18 28.64 3.21
CA ARG A 86 -3.35 29.83 3.48
C ARG A 86 -4.13 31.14 3.69
N GLN A 87 -5.34 31.06 4.25
CA GLN A 87 -6.27 32.21 4.36
C GLN A 87 -6.48 32.93 3.01
N LEU A 88 -6.37 32.19 1.91
CA LEU A 88 -6.43 32.66 0.52
C LEU A 88 -5.42 33.77 0.19
N TYR A 89 -4.26 33.79 0.86
CA TYR A 89 -3.11 34.61 0.46
C TYR A 89 -2.19 33.87 -0.52
N ASN A 90 -1.68 34.60 -1.50
CA ASN A 90 -0.55 34.17 -2.33
C ASN A 90 0.16 35.38 -2.96
N SER A 91 1.26 35.14 -3.68
CA SER A 91 1.81 36.12 -4.61
C SER A 91 0.90 36.27 -5.83
N ASN A 92 0.43 37.48 -6.09
CA ASN A 92 -0.36 37.81 -7.28
C ASN A 92 0.50 37.85 -8.56
N SER A 93 -0.13 38.11 -9.71
CA SER A 93 0.56 38.26 -11.02
C SER A 93 1.66 39.33 -11.08
N LYS A 94 1.76 40.20 -10.06
CA LYS A 94 2.79 41.24 -9.90
C LYS A 94 3.84 40.89 -8.83
N GLY A 95 3.87 39.65 -8.35
CA GLY A 95 4.78 39.18 -7.30
C GLY A 95 4.52 39.76 -5.91
N SER A 96 3.35 40.38 -5.68
CA SER A 96 2.98 40.97 -4.38
C SER A 96 2.14 39.99 -3.57
N TRP A 97 2.52 39.76 -2.31
CA TRP A 97 1.77 38.90 -1.40
C TRP A 97 0.47 39.58 -0.94
N VAL A 98 -0.69 39.03 -1.32
CA VAL A 98 -2.02 39.62 -1.08
C VAL A 98 -3.07 38.53 -0.86
N SER A 99 -4.20 38.87 -0.22
CA SER A 99 -5.38 37.99 -0.24
C SER A 99 -6.02 38.03 -1.62
N PHE A 100 -6.48 36.88 -2.11
CA PHE A 100 -7.04 36.75 -3.45
C PHE A 100 -8.52 37.15 -3.51
N ILE A 101 -9.22 37.21 -2.38
CA ILE A 101 -10.60 37.67 -2.27
C ILE A 101 -10.73 38.90 -1.35
N GLY A 102 -11.75 39.73 -1.58
CA GLY A 102 -12.05 40.90 -0.75
C GLY A 102 -12.68 40.55 0.60
N SER A 103 -12.73 41.52 1.52
CA SER A 103 -13.41 41.38 2.81
C SER A 103 -14.92 41.19 2.66
N ASP A 104 -15.53 41.69 1.58
CA ASP A 104 -16.92 41.42 1.19
C ASP A 104 -17.15 39.94 0.83
N GLN A 105 -16.15 39.27 0.24
CA GLN A 105 -16.22 37.85 -0.11
C GLN A 105 -16.00 36.98 1.13
N TRP A 106 -15.11 37.39 2.05
CA TRP A 106 -15.00 36.77 3.38
C TRP A 106 -16.30 36.92 4.18
N GLN A 107 -16.95 38.08 4.14
CA GLN A 107 -18.24 38.28 4.80
C GLN A 107 -19.32 37.33 4.24
N LYS A 108 -19.37 37.09 2.93
CA LYS A 108 -20.28 36.08 2.34
C LYS A 108 -20.04 34.66 2.88
N ILE A 109 -18.79 34.28 3.12
CA ILE A 109 -18.45 33.00 3.79
C ILE A 109 -19.02 33.02 5.22
N TYR A 110 -18.80 34.11 5.97
CA TYR A 110 -19.24 34.22 7.36
C TYR A 110 -20.78 34.24 7.50
N ASP A 111 -21.49 34.96 6.63
CA ASP A 111 -22.95 35.00 6.56
C ASP A 111 -23.52 33.61 6.24
N TYR A 112 -22.90 32.90 5.28
CA TYR A 112 -23.27 31.53 4.93
C TYR A 112 -23.07 30.55 6.09
N GLN A 113 -22.00 30.69 6.89
CA GLN A 113 -21.82 29.89 8.10
C GLN A 113 -22.95 30.09 9.11
N VAL A 114 -23.36 31.34 9.35
CA VAL A 114 -24.46 31.66 10.28
C VAL A 114 -25.80 31.16 9.75
N ALA A 115 -26.07 31.35 8.45
CA ALA A 115 -27.33 30.93 7.82
C ALA A 115 -27.50 29.40 7.72
N CYS A 116 -26.40 28.65 7.53
CA CYS A 116 -26.43 27.21 7.25
C CYS A 116 -25.87 26.33 8.40
N GLY A 117 -25.37 26.90 9.49
CA GLY A 117 -24.71 26.16 10.58
C GLY A 117 -23.37 25.51 10.20
N VAL A 118 -22.75 26.03 9.13
CA VAL A 118 -21.58 25.42 8.46
C VAL A 118 -20.27 25.79 9.14
N ARG A 119 -19.35 24.83 9.23
CA ARG A 119 -18.00 25.00 9.80
C ARG A 119 -17.00 25.44 8.72
N LEU A 120 -16.09 26.35 9.10
CA LEU A 120 -15.00 26.85 8.24
C LEU A 120 -13.66 26.30 8.71
N ILE A 121 -12.86 25.77 7.79
CA ILE A 121 -11.55 25.19 8.07
C ILE A 121 -10.46 26.05 7.42
N HIS A 122 -9.42 26.40 8.16
CA HIS A 122 -8.23 27.06 7.60
C HIS A 122 -7.03 26.12 7.67
N LEU A 123 -6.43 25.80 6.51
CA LEU A 123 -5.26 24.92 6.41
C LEU A 123 -4.03 25.73 5.99
N GLY A 124 -2.95 25.69 6.77
CA GLY A 124 -1.79 26.56 6.57
C GLY A 124 -2.05 28.03 6.94
N ALA A 125 -2.84 28.28 7.97
CA ALA A 125 -3.08 29.62 8.52
C ALA A 125 -1.87 30.15 9.30
N VAL A 126 -1.79 31.46 9.51
CA VAL A 126 -0.78 32.09 10.38
C VAL A 126 -1.46 32.54 11.69
N PRO A 127 -0.97 32.11 12.88
CA PRO A 127 -1.58 32.45 14.15
C PRO A 127 -1.56 33.96 14.39
N ASN A 128 -2.74 34.53 14.64
CA ASN A 128 -2.93 35.96 14.85
C ASN A 128 -4.13 36.25 15.78
N GLN A 129 -4.11 37.40 16.44
CA GLN A 129 -5.01 37.67 17.58
C GLN A 129 -6.43 38.05 17.16
N TRP A 130 -6.63 38.41 15.89
CA TRP A 130 -7.90 38.89 15.35
C TRP A 130 -8.76 37.74 14.81
N ASP A 131 -8.15 36.84 14.02
CA ASP A 131 -8.83 35.68 13.44
C ASP A 131 -8.92 34.49 14.42
N PHE A 132 -7.87 34.30 15.24
CA PHE A 132 -7.66 33.02 15.95
C PHE A 132 -7.45 33.15 17.47
N ALA A 133 -7.36 34.37 18.02
CA ALA A 133 -6.97 34.65 19.41
C ALA A 133 -5.63 33.98 19.80
N CYS A 134 -4.63 34.11 18.92
CA CYS A 134 -3.27 33.61 19.10
C CYS A 134 -2.22 34.65 18.69
N SER A 135 -0.98 34.52 19.14
CA SER A 135 0.17 35.30 18.67
C SER A 135 1.21 34.38 18.03
N LEU A 136 1.81 34.80 16.92
CA LEU A 136 2.89 34.06 16.25
C LEU A 136 4.14 33.98 17.15
N VAL A 137 4.58 32.75 17.46
CA VAL A 137 5.85 32.51 18.14
C VAL A 137 6.99 32.77 17.16
N SER A 138 7.78 33.80 17.44
CA SER A 138 8.84 34.26 16.55
C SER A 138 10.07 34.75 17.32
N SER A 139 11.24 34.62 16.69
CA SER A 139 12.54 35.10 17.18
C SER A 139 13.01 36.31 16.38
N SER A 140 13.74 37.22 17.03
CA SER A 140 14.49 38.28 16.36
C SER A 140 15.83 37.82 15.80
N ASP A 141 16.33 36.64 16.19
CA ASP A 141 17.46 36.01 15.50
C ASP A 141 16.98 35.21 14.27
N SER A 142 17.71 35.34 13.16
CA SER A 142 17.37 34.68 11.90
C SER A 142 17.59 33.16 11.91
N THR A 143 18.51 32.65 12.73
CA THR A 143 18.82 31.21 12.84
C THR A 143 17.78 30.51 13.70
N GLU A 144 17.45 31.09 14.86
CA GLU A 144 16.38 30.63 15.74
C GLU A 144 15.00 30.77 15.07
N SER A 145 14.76 31.84 14.31
CA SER A 145 13.56 31.97 13.46
C SER A 145 13.49 30.87 12.39
N SER A 146 14.63 30.53 11.77
CA SER A 146 14.69 29.42 10.79
C SER A 146 14.50 28.04 11.43
N SER A 147 14.92 27.83 12.69
CA SER A 147 14.70 26.56 13.39
C SER A 147 13.26 26.41 13.87
N LEU A 148 12.61 27.48 14.36
CA LEU A 148 11.21 27.47 14.83
C LEU A 148 10.21 26.92 13.82
N TYR A 149 10.44 27.21 12.54
CA TYR A 149 9.58 26.77 11.43
C TYR A 149 10.17 25.58 10.65
N SER A 150 11.25 24.98 11.16
CA SER A 150 11.98 23.92 10.48
C SER A 150 11.23 22.59 10.43
N THR A 151 11.49 21.81 9.39
CA THR A 151 10.63 20.70 8.98
C THR A 151 11.04 19.36 9.58
N ASN A 152 11.09 19.27 10.92
CA ASN A 152 11.11 17.98 11.63
C ASN A 152 10.62 18.05 13.11
N HIS A 153 9.82 19.05 13.49
CA HIS A 153 9.29 19.10 14.86
C HIS A 153 8.18 18.06 15.10
N GLN A 154 8.05 17.61 16.35
CA GLN A 154 7.01 16.69 16.79
C GLN A 154 5.68 17.40 17.08
N PHE A 155 4.56 16.78 16.72
CA PHE A 155 3.22 17.25 17.07
C PHE A 155 2.48 16.31 18.03
N PHE A 156 1.53 16.89 18.77
CA PHE A 156 0.71 16.19 19.76
C PHE A 156 -0.77 16.57 19.62
N LEU A 157 -1.66 15.59 19.69
CA LEU A 157 -3.11 15.78 19.75
C LEU A 157 -3.60 15.78 21.20
N ASP A 158 -4.40 16.77 21.58
CA ASP A 158 -5.18 16.73 22.82
C ASP A 158 -6.31 15.71 22.70
N THR A 159 -6.18 14.58 23.39
CA THR A 159 -7.18 13.50 23.28
C THR A 159 -8.51 13.82 23.96
N ASP A 160 -8.57 14.78 24.87
CA ASP A 160 -9.80 15.11 25.60
C ASP A 160 -10.62 16.16 24.84
N VAL A 161 -9.95 17.14 24.22
CA VAL A 161 -10.58 17.99 23.20
C VAL A 161 -11.02 17.15 21.99
N ALA A 162 -10.23 16.16 21.56
CA ALA A 162 -10.62 15.26 20.46
C ALA A 162 -11.89 14.45 20.74
N LYS A 163 -12.02 13.86 21.96
CA LYS A 163 -13.22 13.13 22.40
C LYS A 163 -14.46 14.04 22.45
N ALA A 164 -14.29 15.31 22.79
CA ALA A 164 -15.39 16.25 22.95
C ALA A 164 -15.83 16.91 21.63
N GLU A 165 -14.89 17.23 20.73
CA GLU A 165 -15.15 18.00 19.51
C GLU A 165 -15.36 17.12 18.26
N PHE A 166 -14.63 16.01 18.14
CA PHE A 166 -14.63 15.14 16.96
C PHE A 166 -14.50 13.63 17.29
N PRO A 167 -15.35 13.07 18.18
CA PRO A 167 -15.22 11.69 18.66
C PRO A 167 -15.19 10.62 17.56
N THR A 168 -15.95 10.78 16.48
CA THR A 168 -15.98 9.82 15.34
C THR A 168 -14.64 9.71 14.60
N ALA A 169 -13.71 10.64 14.82
CA ALA A 169 -12.37 10.59 14.23
C ALA A 169 -11.54 9.42 14.77
N ASN A 170 -11.79 8.95 16.00
CA ASN A 170 -11.14 7.76 16.58
C ASN A 170 -9.59 7.83 16.61
N LEU A 171 -9.07 9.05 16.78
CA LEU A 171 -7.64 9.35 16.76
C LEU A 171 -7.00 9.15 18.14
N LYS A 172 -5.76 8.71 18.13
CA LYS A 172 -4.84 8.64 19.27
C LYS A 172 -3.88 9.84 19.22
N ASN A 173 -3.27 10.20 20.34
CA ASN A 173 -2.09 11.08 20.33
C ASN A 173 -0.87 10.24 19.90
N PRO A 174 -0.28 10.49 18.72
CA PRO A 174 0.81 9.67 18.22
C PRO A 174 2.10 9.90 19.02
N LYS A 175 2.90 8.84 19.21
CA LYS A 175 4.05 8.87 20.12
C LYS A 175 5.27 9.60 19.55
N ASN A 176 5.45 9.58 18.22
CA ASN A 176 6.66 10.07 17.56
C ASN A 176 6.41 10.91 16.29
N ALA A 177 5.16 11.25 15.96
CA ALA A 177 4.83 11.85 14.67
C ALA A 177 5.41 13.25 14.45
N ARG A 178 6.02 13.50 13.29
CA ARG A 178 6.79 14.73 13.00
C ARG A 178 6.36 15.40 11.70
N PHE A 179 6.62 16.71 11.58
CA PHE A 179 6.45 17.46 10.33
C PHE A 179 7.58 17.18 9.34
N ALA A 180 7.61 15.98 8.77
CA ALA A 180 8.51 15.65 7.67
C ALA A 180 8.30 16.63 6.50
N SER A 181 9.32 17.44 6.21
CA SER A 181 9.38 18.41 5.09
C SER A 181 8.19 19.39 4.98
N THR A 182 7.37 19.57 6.02
CA THR A 182 6.21 20.46 6.07
C THR A 182 6.46 21.66 6.97
N TRP A 183 6.14 22.86 6.49
CA TRP A 183 6.39 24.13 7.17
C TRP A 183 5.26 24.43 8.16
N HIS A 184 5.59 24.92 9.35
CA HIS A 184 4.60 25.26 10.36
C HIS A 184 5.00 26.50 11.16
N THR A 185 4.01 27.16 11.74
CA THR A 185 4.14 28.45 12.44
C THR A 185 3.49 28.34 13.82
N PRO A 186 4.23 27.95 14.87
CA PRO A 186 3.67 27.77 16.20
C PRO A 186 3.05 29.07 16.75
N GLY A 187 1.91 28.95 17.43
CA GLY A 187 1.20 30.05 18.07
C GLY A 187 1.20 29.93 19.60
N TRP A 188 1.25 31.06 20.29
CA TRP A 188 0.81 31.15 21.69
C TRP A 188 -0.65 31.59 21.70
N CYS A 189 -1.56 30.80 22.26
CA CYS A 189 -2.99 31.10 22.32
C CYS A 189 -3.45 31.10 23.78
N ASP A 190 -4.27 32.08 24.16
CA ASP A 190 -4.67 32.32 25.54
C ASP A 190 -6.00 33.10 25.56
N ASP A 191 -6.87 32.85 26.56
CA ASP A 191 -8.18 33.52 26.64
C ASP A 191 -8.05 35.06 26.78
N THR A 192 -6.93 35.59 27.28
CA THR A 192 -6.67 37.04 27.31
C THR A 192 -6.55 37.67 25.93
N LEU A 193 -6.27 36.88 24.87
CA LEU A 193 -6.23 37.36 23.49
C LEU A 193 -7.63 37.50 22.86
N LEU A 194 -8.68 36.92 23.46
CA LEU A 194 -10.07 37.06 22.98
C LEU A 194 -10.53 38.52 22.91
N GLN A 195 -9.96 39.42 23.72
CA GLN A 195 -10.30 40.86 23.68
C GLN A 195 -9.91 41.55 22.36
N TYR A 196 -9.05 40.93 21.55
CA TYR A 196 -8.67 41.42 20.21
C TYR A 196 -9.44 40.72 19.07
N ALA A 197 -10.10 39.60 19.36
CA ALA A 197 -10.84 38.79 18.41
C ALA A 197 -12.33 39.17 18.40
N TRP A 198 -12.70 40.16 17.57
CA TRP A 198 -14.02 40.79 17.65
C TRP A 198 -15.18 39.78 17.50
N GLY A 199 -16.01 39.70 18.55
CA GLY A 199 -17.16 38.81 18.61
C GLY A 199 -16.84 37.33 18.92
N MET A 200 -15.57 36.95 19.08
CA MET A 200 -15.17 35.61 19.48
C MET A 200 -15.49 35.38 20.97
N THR A 201 -16.09 34.22 21.28
CA THR A 201 -16.54 33.85 22.63
C THR A 201 -15.69 32.76 23.28
N SER A 202 -14.92 32.01 22.48
CA SER A 202 -13.97 31.02 23.00
C SER A 202 -12.93 30.63 21.95
N GLN A 203 -11.70 30.41 22.41
CA GLN A 203 -10.63 29.72 21.69
C GLN A 203 -10.28 28.43 22.45
N ASN A 204 -10.05 27.34 21.72
CA ASN A 204 -9.58 26.06 22.24
C ASN A 204 -8.41 25.58 21.37
N ALA A 205 -7.24 25.32 21.96
CA ALA A 205 -6.18 24.58 21.27
C ALA A 205 -6.47 23.07 21.33
N PHE A 206 -6.13 22.34 20.27
CA PHE A 206 -6.30 20.88 20.19
C PHE A 206 -5.08 20.16 19.64
N LEU A 207 -4.17 20.87 18.96
CA LEU A 207 -2.94 20.34 18.38
C LEU A 207 -1.78 21.23 18.83
N TYR A 208 -0.69 20.62 19.27
CA TYR A 208 0.48 21.32 19.83
C TYR A 208 1.79 20.89 19.18
N ASN A 209 2.78 21.78 19.20
CA ASN A 209 4.19 21.49 18.91
C ASN A 209 4.89 20.94 20.17
N GLU A 210 6.13 20.46 20.01
CA GLU A 210 7.03 20.25 21.16
C GLU A 210 7.39 21.59 21.86
N PRO A 211 7.72 21.59 23.18
CA PRO A 211 7.92 22.83 23.93
C PRO A 211 9.05 23.69 23.38
N LEU A 212 8.78 24.99 23.22
CA LEU A 212 9.73 25.94 22.65
C LEU A 212 10.36 26.82 23.72
N LYS A 213 11.67 27.06 23.59
CA LYS A 213 12.44 27.98 24.41
C LYS A 213 13.29 28.86 23.51
N LEU A 214 13.12 30.17 23.63
CA LEU A 214 13.76 31.16 22.79
C LEU A 214 14.89 31.85 23.56
N THR A 215 16.02 32.04 22.88
CA THR A 215 17.14 32.87 23.34
C THR A 215 16.92 34.34 22.96
N SER A 216 16.28 34.59 21.82
CA SER A 216 16.09 35.92 21.24
C SER A 216 14.62 36.16 20.83
N PRO A 217 13.64 36.03 21.75
CA PRO A 217 12.23 36.18 21.41
C PRO A 217 11.93 37.56 20.80
N ALA A 218 11.15 37.58 19.72
CA ALA A 218 10.67 38.81 19.12
C ALA A 218 9.72 39.57 20.08
N SER A 219 9.53 40.87 19.84
CA SER A 219 8.65 41.69 20.67
C SER A 219 7.22 41.13 20.72
N GLY A 220 6.70 40.87 21.93
CA GLY A 220 5.41 40.22 22.14
C GLY A 220 5.44 38.69 22.22
N THR A 221 6.57 38.04 21.91
CA THR A 221 6.74 36.57 22.06
C THR A 221 7.25 36.22 23.45
N LEU A 222 6.74 35.13 24.04
CA LEU A 222 7.24 34.59 25.31
C LEU A 222 8.54 33.80 25.13
N ALA A 223 9.51 33.99 26.04
CA ALA A 223 10.81 33.32 25.99
C ALA A 223 10.76 31.79 26.24
N SER A 224 9.65 31.26 26.76
CA SER A 224 9.43 29.82 26.97
C SER A 224 7.94 29.51 26.89
N ILE A 225 7.58 28.50 26.11
CA ILE A 225 6.20 28.14 25.78
C ILE A 225 6.07 26.61 25.88
N SER A 226 5.34 26.15 26.89
CA SER A 226 5.17 24.72 27.21
C SER A 226 4.29 23.97 26.22
N GLN A 227 3.30 24.64 25.63
CA GLN A 227 2.33 24.08 24.69
C GLN A 227 2.09 25.08 23.54
N PRO A 228 3.02 25.22 22.59
CA PRO A 228 2.81 26.05 21.41
C PRO A 228 1.72 25.42 20.54
N ALA A 229 0.63 26.13 20.29
CA ALA A 229 -0.48 25.64 19.49
C ALA A 229 -0.09 25.54 18.01
N LEU A 230 -0.58 24.47 17.37
CA LEU A 230 -0.53 24.24 15.93
C LEU A 230 -1.93 24.03 15.34
N GLY A 231 -2.96 23.91 16.18
CA GLY A 231 -4.35 23.88 15.73
C GLY A 231 -5.31 24.36 16.80
N VAL A 232 -6.27 25.19 16.39
CA VAL A 232 -7.28 25.79 17.28
C VAL A 232 -8.69 25.72 16.72
N ILE A 233 -9.68 25.65 17.62
CA ILE A 233 -11.11 25.83 17.34
C ILE A 233 -11.53 27.17 17.93
N ASN A 234 -12.20 28.00 17.14
CA ASN A 234 -12.74 29.29 17.57
C ASN A 234 -14.27 29.30 17.41
N ARG A 235 -14.95 29.98 18.34
CA ARG A 235 -16.41 30.19 18.32
C ARG A 235 -16.75 31.66 18.49
N TYR A 236 -17.84 32.09 17.88
CA TYR A 236 -18.28 33.48 17.87
C TYR A 236 -19.71 33.61 18.37
N SER A 237 -20.03 34.76 18.98
CA SER A 237 -21.36 35.14 19.47
C SER A 237 -22.45 35.17 18.39
N SER A 238 -22.07 35.24 17.11
CA SER A 238 -22.94 35.09 15.95
C SER A 238 -23.32 33.63 15.62
N GLY A 239 -22.81 32.65 16.39
CA GLY A 239 -22.97 31.22 16.11
C GLY A 239 -21.95 30.65 15.10
N ARG A 240 -21.01 31.47 14.63
CA ARG A 240 -19.95 31.05 13.70
C ARG A 240 -18.93 30.15 14.42
N GLU A 241 -18.53 29.05 13.78
CA GLU A 241 -17.48 28.14 14.27
C GLU A 241 -16.39 27.95 13.20
N GLN A 242 -15.12 27.98 13.59
CA GLN A 242 -14.02 27.66 12.67
C GLN A 242 -12.92 26.83 13.35
N MET A 243 -12.16 26.09 12.56
CA MET A 243 -10.98 25.34 12.98
C MET A 243 -9.80 25.75 12.09
N ALA A 244 -8.65 26.07 12.70
CA ALA A 244 -7.46 26.50 11.99
C ALA A 244 -6.27 25.59 12.32
N PHE A 245 -5.41 25.35 11.33
CA PHE A 245 -4.15 24.62 11.45
C PHE A 245 -3.00 25.53 11.00
N PHE A 246 -2.01 25.68 11.86
CA PHE A 246 -0.83 26.52 11.66
C PHE A 246 0.34 25.72 11.05
N THR A 247 0.03 24.85 10.09
CA THR A 247 0.98 23.99 9.37
C THR A 247 0.54 23.81 7.91
N THR A 248 1.49 23.71 6.98
CA THR A 248 1.21 23.55 5.56
C THR A 248 0.82 22.11 5.23
N PHE A 249 -0.24 21.96 4.42
CA PHE A 249 -0.76 20.65 4.03
C PHE A 249 -0.18 20.21 2.68
N ALA A 250 0.28 18.97 2.60
CA ALA A 250 0.83 18.36 1.39
C ALA A 250 0.32 16.92 1.21
N GLN A 251 0.05 16.51 -0.04
CA GLN A 251 -0.54 15.20 -0.36
C GLN A 251 0.34 13.98 -0.02
N TRP A 252 1.65 14.19 0.17
CA TRP A 252 2.66 13.19 0.50
C TRP A 252 3.08 13.22 1.99
N ALA A 253 2.49 14.10 2.80
CA ALA A 253 2.89 14.28 4.18
C ALA A 253 1.91 13.57 5.12
N GLU A 254 2.39 12.54 5.82
CA GLU A 254 1.62 11.78 6.82
C GLU A 254 0.88 12.67 7.83
N ALA A 255 1.57 13.70 8.35
CA ALA A 255 1.00 14.70 9.24
C ALA A 255 -0.24 15.40 8.64
N SER A 256 -0.24 15.71 7.33
CA SER A 256 -1.37 16.33 6.63
C SER A 256 -2.54 15.36 6.48
N ILE A 257 -2.26 14.10 6.13
CA ILE A 257 -3.27 13.04 5.98
C ILE A 257 -3.95 12.80 7.35
N TYR A 258 -3.16 12.59 8.41
CA TYR A 258 -3.64 12.45 9.77
C TYR A 258 -4.54 13.63 10.21
N MET A 259 -4.10 14.87 9.96
CA MET A 259 -4.85 16.07 10.33
C MET A 259 -6.09 16.29 9.48
N ASN A 260 -6.17 15.75 8.26
CA ASN A 260 -7.42 15.77 7.48
C ASN A 260 -8.54 15.01 8.21
N HIS A 261 -8.24 13.92 8.90
CA HIS A 261 -9.25 13.17 9.65
C HIS A 261 -9.82 13.94 10.84
N ILE A 262 -9.03 14.83 11.46
CA ILE A 262 -9.50 15.75 12.51
C ILE A 262 -10.60 16.65 11.94
N TRP A 263 -10.27 17.42 10.89
CA TRP A 263 -11.19 18.45 10.41
C TRP A 263 -12.40 17.87 9.66
N ILE A 264 -12.26 16.75 8.95
CA ILE A 264 -13.39 16.08 8.28
C ILE A 264 -14.44 15.67 9.32
N ASN A 265 -14.04 15.00 10.41
CA ASN A 265 -14.97 14.54 11.43
C ASN A 265 -15.58 15.71 12.21
N TRP A 266 -14.80 16.75 12.52
CA TRP A 266 -15.30 17.96 13.16
C TRP A 266 -16.29 18.72 12.26
N ALA A 267 -15.95 18.97 11.01
CA ALA A 267 -16.76 19.82 10.12
C ALA A 267 -18.13 19.21 9.82
N PHE A 268 -18.16 17.91 9.46
CA PHE A 268 -19.40 17.18 9.17
C PHE A 268 -20.14 16.71 10.42
N ARG A 269 -19.61 16.99 11.63
CA ARG A 269 -20.17 16.56 12.92
C ARG A 269 -20.47 15.03 12.96
N GLY A 270 -19.64 14.26 12.27
CA GLY A 270 -19.74 12.80 12.11
C GLY A 270 -20.83 12.27 11.16
N ILE A 271 -21.63 13.12 10.49
CA ILE A 271 -22.52 12.69 9.39
C ILE A 271 -21.75 12.84 8.07
N ILE A 272 -20.98 11.81 7.70
CA ILE A 272 -20.02 11.90 6.59
C ILE A 272 -20.54 11.10 5.38
N PRO A 273 -20.73 11.71 4.19
CA PRO A 273 -21.03 10.98 2.97
C PRO A 273 -19.80 10.16 2.56
N GLY A 274 -19.97 8.84 2.42
CA GLY A 274 -18.85 7.92 2.24
C GLY A 274 -18.72 6.91 3.40
N ARG A 275 -17.54 6.29 3.49
CA ARG A 275 -17.16 5.36 4.57
C ARG A 275 -15.74 5.64 5.05
N ARG A 276 -15.37 5.09 6.20
CA ARG A 276 -13.96 4.85 6.56
C ARG A 276 -13.75 3.34 6.66
N GLN A 277 -12.67 2.85 6.04
CA GLN A 277 -12.27 1.46 6.11
C GLN A 277 -10.77 1.38 5.85
N VAL A 278 -10.08 0.50 6.57
CA VAL A 278 -8.63 0.26 6.40
C VAL A 278 -8.48 -1.17 5.94
N LEU A 279 -7.96 -1.36 4.73
CA LEU A 279 -7.67 -2.68 4.20
C LEU A 279 -6.17 -2.98 4.29
N LEU A 280 -5.84 -4.22 4.67
CA LEU A 280 -4.49 -4.76 4.64
C LEU A 280 -4.55 -6.17 4.04
N GLY A 281 -4.61 -6.23 2.71
CA GLY A 281 -4.45 -7.48 1.97
C GLY A 281 -2.97 -7.86 1.86
N LEU A 282 -2.60 -9.02 2.36
CA LEU A 282 -1.24 -9.56 2.32
C LEU A 282 -1.23 -10.74 1.33
N GLN A 283 -0.99 -10.47 0.05
CA GLN A 283 -0.96 -11.50 -0.97
C GLN A 283 0.43 -12.15 -1.04
N VAL A 284 0.45 -13.48 -1.05
CA VAL A 284 1.65 -14.32 -1.06
C VAL A 284 1.59 -15.20 -2.32
N ASP A 285 2.32 -14.75 -3.33
CA ASP A 285 2.48 -15.40 -4.62
C ASP A 285 3.38 -16.65 -4.49
N ASP A 286 3.55 -17.42 -5.58
CA ASP A 286 4.37 -18.65 -5.67
C ASP A 286 4.01 -19.84 -4.76
N LEU A 287 2.81 -19.94 -4.15
CA LEU A 287 2.52 -21.09 -3.26
C LEU A 287 2.59 -22.42 -4.02
N LEU A 288 3.42 -23.33 -3.49
CA LEU A 288 3.88 -24.63 -4.04
C LEU A 288 5.10 -24.56 -4.98
N LEU A 289 5.60 -23.40 -5.40
CA LEU A 289 6.82 -23.30 -6.23
C LEU A 289 8.10 -23.19 -5.39
N PRO A 290 9.26 -23.65 -5.91
CA PRO A 290 10.58 -23.25 -5.46
C PRO A 290 11.04 -21.97 -6.19
N THR A 291 11.46 -20.95 -5.46
CA THR A 291 11.98 -19.68 -6.02
C THR A 291 13.50 -19.62 -5.85
N ALA A 292 14.24 -19.14 -6.85
CA ALA A 292 15.69 -18.89 -6.74
C ALA A 292 15.95 -17.68 -5.83
N VAL A 293 17.00 -17.75 -4.99
CA VAL A 293 17.30 -16.69 -4.00
C VAL A 293 18.33 -15.71 -4.54
N TYR A 294 18.03 -14.41 -4.58
CA TYR A 294 18.86 -13.39 -5.25
C TYR A 294 20.34 -13.44 -4.86
N ALA A 295 20.64 -13.42 -3.57
CA ALA A 295 22.02 -13.39 -3.06
C ALA A 295 22.65 -14.78 -2.86
N ALA A 296 22.04 -15.87 -3.33
CA ALA A 296 22.51 -17.23 -3.02
C ALA A 296 22.27 -18.27 -4.13
N ASN A 297 23.26 -19.16 -4.32
CA ASN A 297 23.18 -20.25 -5.29
C ASN A 297 22.34 -21.44 -4.77
N TYR A 298 21.07 -21.19 -4.45
CA TYR A 298 20.05 -22.22 -4.15
C TYR A 298 18.63 -21.71 -4.42
N THR A 299 17.69 -22.66 -4.58
CA THR A 299 16.24 -22.38 -4.60
C THR A 299 15.64 -22.67 -3.22
N TYR A 300 14.80 -21.79 -2.69
CA TYR A 300 14.02 -22.04 -1.47
C TYR A 300 12.57 -22.39 -1.80
N ARG A 301 11.96 -23.28 -0.98
CA ARG A 301 10.54 -23.61 -1.01
C ARG A 301 10.01 -23.65 0.42
N LEU A 302 8.85 -23.02 0.61
CA LEU A 302 8.10 -22.97 1.86
C LEU A 302 7.92 -24.36 2.51
N THR A 303 8.18 -24.47 3.82
CA THR A 303 8.04 -25.73 4.57
C THR A 303 6.81 -25.73 5.48
N VAL A 304 6.42 -26.91 5.97
CA VAL A 304 5.30 -27.06 6.92
C VAL A 304 5.56 -26.23 8.19
N ASP A 305 6.79 -26.20 8.70
CA ASP A 305 7.11 -25.44 9.91
C ASP A 305 6.97 -23.93 9.68
N ASP A 306 7.33 -23.42 8.50
CA ASP A 306 7.11 -22.02 8.13
C ASP A 306 5.60 -21.68 8.14
N VAL A 307 4.76 -22.55 7.55
CA VAL A 307 3.30 -22.40 7.52
C VAL A 307 2.68 -22.49 8.93
N VAL A 308 3.13 -23.44 9.77
CA VAL A 308 2.71 -23.55 11.19
C VAL A 308 3.04 -22.28 11.96
N ASN A 309 4.23 -21.72 11.76
CA ASN A 309 4.66 -20.48 12.42
C ASN A 309 3.84 -19.27 11.94
N HIS A 310 3.55 -19.15 10.64
CA HIS A 310 2.70 -18.07 10.12
C HIS A 310 1.25 -18.18 10.60
N ALA A 311 0.69 -19.38 10.71
CA ALA A 311 -0.65 -19.60 11.28
C ALA A 311 -0.73 -19.16 12.75
N LYS A 312 0.26 -19.52 13.56
CA LYS A 312 0.38 -19.10 14.98
C LYS A 312 0.59 -17.60 15.13
N TRP A 313 1.44 -17.01 14.28
CA TRP A 313 1.68 -15.58 14.24
C TRP A 313 0.42 -14.80 13.86
N GLN A 314 -0.30 -15.21 12.81
CA GLN A 314 -1.54 -14.54 12.37
C GLN A 314 -2.60 -14.57 13.48
N ALA A 315 -2.74 -15.69 14.21
CA ALA A 315 -3.64 -15.78 15.36
C ALA A 315 -3.22 -14.84 16.50
N ASN A 316 -1.91 -14.72 16.78
CA ASN A 316 -1.37 -13.78 17.78
C ASN A 316 -1.59 -12.31 17.36
N LEU A 317 -1.30 -11.98 16.11
CA LEU A 317 -1.46 -10.64 15.55
C LEU A 317 -2.91 -10.18 15.65
N ASN A 318 -3.87 -11.00 15.20
CA ASN A 318 -5.29 -10.68 15.30
C ASN A 318 -5.76 -10.51 16.75
N LYS A 319 -5.23 -11.32 17.69
CA LYS A 319 -5.51 -11.15 19.13
C LYS A 319 -4.98 -9.81 19.67
N ARG A 320 -3.81 -9.35 19.23
CA ARG A 320 -3.27 -8.02 19.59
C ARG A 320 -4.04 -6.89 18.93
N LEU A 321 -4.30 -6.97 17.63
CA LEU A 321 -5.07 -5.97 16.89
C LEU A 321 -6.49 -5.83 17.45
N THR A 322 -7.18 -6.92 17.76
CA THR A 322 -8.52 -6.88 18.40
C THR A 322 -8.51 -6.13 19.74
N ALA A 323 -7.38 -6.08 20.44
CA ALA A 323 -7.24 -5.35 21.71
C ALA A 323 -6.86 -3.86 21.53
N SER A 324 -6.07 -3.50 20.51
CA SER A 324 -5.63 -2.11 20.25
C SER A 324 -6.53 -1.32 19.30
N ASN A 325 -7.21 -2.06 18.42
CA ASN A 325 -7.96 -1.65 17.23
C ASN A 325 -9.15 -2.63 17.05
N PRO A 326 -10.19 -2.57 17.91
CA PRO A 326 -11.25 -3.58 17.97
C PRO A 326 -11.91 -3.87 16.61
N GLY A 327 -12.34 -5.12 16.39
CA GLY A 327 -12.96 -5.55 15.14
C GLY A 327 -11.99 -5.87 14.00
N SER A 328 -10.67 -5.75 14.20
CA SER A 328 -9.67 -6.10 13.20
C SER A 328 -9.60 -7.61 12.90
N GLU A 329 -9.53 -7.99 11.61
CA GLU A 329 -9.24 -9.34 11.13
C GLU A 329 -8.33 -9.24 9.88
N VAL A 330 -7.05 -9.57 10.02
CA VAL A 330 -6.03 -9.58 8.95
C VAL A 330 -5.60 -11.02 8.66
N PHE A 331 -5.43 -11.38 7.40
CA PHE A 331 -4.99 -12.72 6.98
C PHE A 331 -4.07 -12.68 5.77
N LEU A 332 -3.24 -13.71 5.63
CA LEU A 332 -2.49 -13.99 4.40
C LEU A 332 -3.43 -14.59 3.35
N GLU A 333 -3.34 -14.12 2.11
CA GLU A 333 -3.98 -14.69 0.93
C GLU A 333 -2.92 -15.29 0.01
N PHE A 334 -2.95 -16.60 -0.23
CA PHE A 334 -1.94 -17.26 -1.05
C PHE A 334 -2.41 -17.44 -2.50
N GLY A 335 -1.57 -16.99 -3.43
CA GLY A 335 -1.62 -17.36 -4.84
C GLY A 335 -0.96 -18.72 -5.05
N PHE A 336 -1.71 -19.74 -5.52
CA PHE A 336 -1.19 -21.11 -5.65
C PHE A 336 -0.98 -21.58 -7.09
N ASN A 337 0.04 -22.42 -7.27
CA ASN A 337 0.45 -23.01 -8.55
C ASN A 337 0.42 -24.54 -8.47
N GLY A 338 -0.63 -25.16 -9.02
CA GLY A 338 -0.89 -26.60 -8.88
C GLY A 338 0.22 -27.51 -9.41
N ASN A 339 1.00 -27.07 -10.40
CA ASN A 339 2.14 -27.85 -10.92
C ASN A 339 3.26 -28.01 -9.88
N GLY A 340 3.38 -27.07 -8.93
CA GLY A 340 4.39 -27.08 -7.87
C GLY A 340 4.35 -28.31 -6.96
N ALA A 341 3.16 -28.90 -6.75
CA ALA A 341 3.02 -30.17 -6.03
C ALA A 341 3.61 -31.36 -6.82
N PHE A 342 3.41 -31.39 -8.14
CA PHE A 342 3.95 -32.44 -9.00
C PHE A 342 5.46 -32.28 -9.25
N ILE A 343 5.97 -31.03 -9.23
CA ILE A 343 7.41 -30.75 -9.18
C ILE A 343 8.02 -31.31 -7.88
N TYR A 344 7.36 -31.17 -6.73
CA TYR A 344 7.80 -31.77 -5.46
C TYR A 344 7.83 -33.31 -5.51
N ASP A 345 6.76 -33.94 -5.99
CA ASP A 345 6.67 -35.40 -6.18
C ASP A 345 7.82 -35.96 -7.04
N GLN A 346 8.23 -35.22 -8.07
CA GLN A 346 9.28 -35.60 -9.01
C GLN A 346 10.70 -35.33 -8.49
N THR A 347 10.94 -34.13 -7.95
CA THR A 347 12.28 -33.65 -7.57
C THR A 347 12.71 -34.09 -6.18
N VAL A 348 11.77 -34.18 -5.22
CA VAL A 348 12.06 -34.53 -3.81
C VAL A 348 11.75 -36.00 -3.53
N LEU A 349 10.63 -36.53 -4.03
CA LEU A 349 10.19 -37.90 -3.75
C LEU A 349 10.52 -38.92 -4.85
N GLY A 350 10.73 -38.48 -6.10
CA GLY A 350 11.06 -39.35 -7.24
C GLY A 350 9.94 -40.32 -7.65
N LEU A 351 8.68 -39.93 -7.45
CA LEU A 351 7.51 -40.79 -7.69
C LEU A 351 7.24 -41.06 -9.18
N ASP A 352 7.78 -40.21 -10.05
CA ASP A 352 7.79 -40.35 -11.50
C ASP A 352 8.57 -41.60 -11.96
N LYS A 353 9.78 -41.81 -11.40
CA LYS A 353 10.71 -42.91 -11.75
C LYS A 353 10.12 -44.29 -11.47
N ASN A 354 9.18 -44.37 -10.53
CA ASN A 354 8.47 -45.58 -10.15
C ASN A 354 7.03 -45.65 -10.71
N GLY A 355 6.64 -44.74 -11.61
CA GLY A 355 5.30 -44.69 -12.22
C GLY A 355 4.16 -44.46 -11.21
N THR A 356 4.46 -43.94 -10.02
CA THR A 356 3.47 -43.76 -8.94
C THR A 356 2.58 -42.54 -9.17
N CYS A 357 3.14 -41.50 -9.78
CA CYS A 357 2.51 -40.26 -10.19
C CYS A 357 3.06 -39.84 -11.57
N PRO A 358 2.26 -39.24 -12.47
CA PRO A 358 2.77 -38.65 -13.71
C PRO A 358 3.76 -37.50 -13.43
N ILE A 359 4.64 -37.22 -14.40
CA ILE A 359 5.57 -36.08 -14.34
C ILE A 359 4.83 -34.75 -14.19
N SER A 360 5.53 -33.73 -13.69
CA SER A 360 5.07 -32.34 -13.75
C SER A 360 4.93 -31.85 -15.21
N VAL A 361 4.19 -30.75 -15.43
CA VAL A 361 4.23 -30.05 -16.72
C VAL A 361 5.57 -29.34 -16.84
N THR A 362 6.23 -29.55 -17.99
CA THR A 362 7.46 -28.90 -18.41
C THR A 362 7.27 -28.35 -19.81
N TYR A 363 7.70 -27.12 -20.06
CA TYR A 363 7.62 -26.49 -21.39
C TYR A 363 8.46 -27.25 -22.44
N THR A 364 8.08 -27.14 -23.71
CA THR A 364 8.83 -27.73 -24.84
C THR A 364 10.01 -26.87 -25.32
N GLY A 365 10.27 -25.75 -24.65
CA GLY A 365 11.38 -24.82 -24.90
C GLY A 365 11.35 -23.66 -23.89
N PRO A 366 12.35 -22.75 -23.93
CA PRO A 366 12.43 -21.61 -23.02
C PRO A 366 11.30 -20.59 -23.26
N GLN A 367 10.90 -19.87 -22.20
CA GLN A 367 9.89 -18.81 -22.31
C GLN A 367 10.45 -17.59 -23.10
N PRO A 368 9.67 -16.97 -24.01
CA PRO A 368 10.13 -15.78 -24.71
C PRO A 368 10.13 -14.54 -23.80
N VAL A 369 11.32 -14.01 -23.49
CA VAL A 369 11.47 -12.72 -22.80
C VAL A 369 10.81 -11.60 -23.60
N THR A 370 10.04 -10.74 -22.94
CA THR A 370 9.32 -9.60 -23.55
C THR A 370 9.57 -8.29 -22.80
N SER A 371 9.29 -7.15 -23.42
CA SER A 371 9.20 -5.88 -22.70
C SER A 371 8.01 -5.89 -21.73
N LEU A 372 8.14 -5.21 -20.59
CA LEU A 372 7.15 -5.22 -19.50
C LEU A 372 5.69 -5.00 -19.97
N GLU A 373 5.46 -3.98 -20.80
CA GLU A 373 4.15 -3.63 -21.36
C GLU A 373 3.96 -4.15 -22.81
N TYR A 374 4.40 -5.39 -23.08
CA TYR A 374 4.30 -5.99 -24.42
C TYR A 374 2.85 -6.31 -24.80
N ALA A 375 2.29 -5.48 -25.70
CA ALA A 375 1.01 -5.75 -26.34
C ALA A 375 1.17 -6.82 -27.44
N LYS A 376 0.66 -8.04 -27.20
CA LYS A 376 0.78 -9.15 -28.15
C LYS A 376 -0.25 -9.02 -29.27
N PRO A 377 0.12 -9.12 -30.56
CA PRO A 377 -0.83 -9.21 -31.66
C PRO A 377 -1.78 -10.41 -31.47
N PRO A 378 -3.12 -10.24 -31.49
CA PRO A 378 -4.07 -11.33 -31.27
C PRO A 378 -3.93 -12.46 -32.29
N GLY A 379 -4.09 -13.70 -31.84
CA GLY A 379 -3.93 -14.91 -32.68
C GLY A 379 -2.47 -15.26 -33.01
N THR A 380 -1.49 -14.67 -32.31
CA THR A 380 -0.05 -14.99 -32.45
C THR A 380 0.54 -15.60 -31.17
N GLY A 381 1.83 -15.93 -31.20
CA GLY A 381 2.52 -16.75 -30.18
C GLY A 381 2.76 -18.17 -30.67
N ASN A 382 3.41 -18.98 -29.85
CA ASN A 382 3.54 -20.44 -30.02
C ASN A 382 3.21 -21.11 -28.70
N ASP A 383 2.64 -22.32 -28.73
CA ASP A 383 2.46 -23.13 -27.53
C ASP A 383 3.83 -23.59 -27.00
N LEU A 384 4.08 -23.37 -25.71
CA LEU A 384 5.15 -23.96 -24.91
C LEU A 384 4.67 -25.22 -24.18
N TRP A 385 3.37 -25.35 -23.90
CA TRP A 385 2.78 -26.55 -23.31
C TRP A 385 2.83 -27.76 -24.26
N PRO A 386 3.17 -28.98 -23.78
CA PRO A 386 3.17 -30.18 -24.61
C PRO A 386 1.81 -30.44 -25.29
N ALA A 387 1.84 -30.62 -26.62
CA ALA A 387 0.65 -30.64 -27.49
C ALA A 387 -0.38 -31.76 -27.23
N ASN A 388 -0.08 -32.73 -26.36
CA ASN A 388 -0.98 -33.80 -25.93
C ASN A 388 -1.14 -33.88 -24.40
N GLN A 389 -0.79 -32.82 -23.66
CA GLN A 389 -0.87 -32.84 -22.19
C GLN A 389 -2.33 -32.92 -21.73
N THR A 390 -2.66 -33.93 -20.92
CA THR A 390 -3.99 -34.10 -20.29
C THR A 390 -3.87 -34.04 -18.78
N TYR A 391 -4.79 -33.39 -18.06
CA TYR A 391 -4.83 -33.47 -16.61
C TYR A 391 -5.16 -34.91 -16.16
N ASN A 392 -4.15 -35.67 -15.74
CA ASN A 392 -4.27 -37.10 -15.46
C ASN A 392 -3.59 -37.56 -14.16
N TRP A 393 -3.09 -36.63 -13.33
CA TRP A 393 -2.55 -36.94 -12.01
C TRP A 393 -3.64 -37.54 -11.10
N PRO A 394 -3.42 -38.72 -10.51
CA PRO A 394 -4.33 -39.26 -9.49
C PRO A 394 -4.33 -38.39 -8.24
N ASP A 395 -5.50 -38.17 -7.65
CA ASP A 395 -5.72 -37.23 -6.53
C ASP A 395 -4.78 -37.47 -5.34
N LYS A 396 -4.39 -38.74 -5.09
CA LYS A 396 -3.38 -39.12 -4.09
C LYS A 396 -2.03 -38.40 -4.24
N CYS A 397 -1.64 -37.98 -5.45
CA CYS A 397 -0.35 -37.36 -5.73
C CYS A 397 -0.28 -35.94 -5.17
N ILE A 398 -1.38 -35.19 -5.30
CA ILE A 398 -1.54 -33.86 -4.68
C ILE A 398 -1.24 -33.91 -3.17
N PHE A 399 -1.59 -35.01 -2.49
CA PHE A 399 -1.43 -35.18 -1.05
C PHE A 399 -0.14 -35.89 -0.60
N PHE A 400 0.77 -36.21 -1.52
CA PHE A 400 2.17 -36.53 -1.17
C PHE A 400 2.97 -35.26 -0.87
N ASP A 401 2.61 -34.13 -1.49
CA ASP A 401 3.10 -32.82 -1.09
C ASP A 401 2.54 -32.43 0.30
N PRO A 402 3.40 -32.15 1.29
CA PRO A 402 2.94 -31.88 2.66
C PRO A 402 2.32 -30.48 2.81
N ILE A 403 2.64 -29.51 1.93
CA ILE A 403 2.06 -28.17 1.91
C ILE A 403 0.65 -28.25 1.32
N ALA A 404 0.49 -28.88 0.16
CA ALA A 404 -0.83 -29.05 -0.46
C ALA A 404 -1.78 -29.82 0.47
N LYS A 405 -1.28 -30.86 1.15
CA LYS A 405 -2.02 -31.56 2.20
C LYS A 405 -2.40 -30.66 3.39
N MET A 406 -1.54 -29.75 3.82
CA MET A 406 -1.83 -28.83 4.94
C MET A 406 -2.89 -27.79 4.59
N PHE A 407 -2.89 -27.27 3.36
CA PHE A 407 -3.88 -26.31 2.86
C PHE A 407 -5.24 -26.97 2.50
N SER A 408 -5.27 -28.27 2.25
CA SER A 408 -6.49 -29.03 1.90
C SER A 408 -7.49 -29.26 3.06
N GLN A 409 -7.10 -28.93 4.30
CA GLN A 409 -7.90 -29.25 5.49
C GLN A 409 -7.87 -28.11 6.53
N ASN A 410 -8.95 -28.01 7.32
CA ASN A 410 -9.07 -27.04 8.42
C ASN A 410 -8.18 -27.44 9.60
N ASN A 411 -7.79 -26.47 10.43
CA ASN A 411 -7.14 -26.74 11.69
C ASN A 411 -8.10 -27.47 12.65
N THR A 412 -7.69 -28.63 13.14
CA THR A 412 -8.39 -29.43 14.16
C THR A 412 -7.53 -29.72 15.38
N GLY A 413 -6.24 -29.35 15.36
CA GLY A 413 -5.29 -29.60 16.45
C GLY A 413 -5.17 -28.47 17.48
N GLY A 414 -5.94 -27.39 17.36
CA GLY A 414 -5.82 -26.21 18.21
C GLY A 414 -4.48 -25.51 17.98
N ASP A 415 -3.67 -25.34 19.03
CA ASP A 415 -2.31 -24.79 18.92
C ASP A 415 -1.35 -25.72 18.16
N ASN A 416 -1.68 -27.02 18.04
CA ASN A 416 -0.97 -27.99 17.22
C ASN A 416 -1.50 -27.95 15.78
N ILE A 417 -1.28 -26.82 15.09
CA ILE A 417 -1.73 -26.56 13.71
C ILE A 417 -1.47 -27.78 12.80
N ASN A 418 -2.55 -28.41 12.34
CA ASN A 418 -2.50 -29.58 11.46
C ASN A 418 -3.20 -29.36 10.10
N GLY A 419 -3.82 -28.20 9.92
CA GLY A 419 -4.47 -27.72 8.69
C GLY A 419 -4.59 -26.20 8.74
N VAL A 420 -4.83 -25.55 7.59
CA VAL A 420 -4.89 -24.07 7.49
C VAL A 420 -5.99 -23.52 6.58
N SER A 421 -6.86 -24.37 6.00
CA SER A 421 -7.90 -23.97 5.03
C SER A 421 -8.96 -22.99 5.61
N ASP A 422 -9.08 -22.91 6.94
CA ASP A 422 -9.92 -21.96 7.66
C ASP A 422 -9.17 -20.68 8.10
N LEU A 423 -7.84 -20.72 8.14
CA LEU A 423 -7.00 -19.65 8.68
C LEU A 423 -6.60 -18.63 7.62
N PHE A 424 -6.18 -19.09 6.43
CA PHE A 424 -5.73 -18.23 5.34
C PHE A 424 -6.84 -17.97 4.30
N ALA A 425 -6.49 -17.24 3.24
CA ALA A 425 -7.26 -17.14 2.00
C ALA A 425 -6.48 -17.77 0.82
N LEU A 426 -7.19 -18.11 -0.25
CA LEU A 426 -6.63 -18.76 -1.45
C LEU A 426 -7.20 -18.15 -2.73
N VAL A 427 -6.30 -17.94 -3.70
CA VAL A 427 -6.59 -17.47 -5.06
C VAL A 427 -5.67 -18.20 -6.04
N SER A 428 -6.11 -18.43 -7.28
CA SER A 428 -5.26 -19.07 -8.30
C SER A 428 -4.14 -18.13 -8.74
N HIS A 429 -2.93 -18.67 -8.93
CA HIS A 429 -1.78 -17.94 -9.50
C HIS A 429 -1.31 -18.54 -10.84
N THR A 430 -2.24 -19.16 -11.57
CA THR A 430 -2.00 -20.04 -12.75
C THR A 430 -1.35 -21.39 -12.38
N PHE A 431 -1.26 -22.34 -13.31
CA PHE A 431 -0.91 -23.73 -12.98
C PHE A 431 0.60 -23.95 -12.93
N THR A 432 1.35 -23.50 -13.94
CA THR A 432 2.81 -23.64 -14.03
C THR A 432 3.59 -22.35 -13.79
N HIS A 433 2.91 -21.20 -13.66
CA HIS A 433 3.55 -19.87 -13.66
C HIS A 433 4.27 -19.60 -15.00
N GLU A 434 3.53 -19.78 -16.11
CA GLU A 434 3.97 -19.37 -17.44
C GLU A 434 3.76 -17.87 -17.64
N GLY A 435 4.79 -17.13 -18.06
CA GLY A 435 4.70 -15.69 -18.29
C GLY A 435 3.81 -15.36 -19.49
N GLU A 436 2.59 -14.90 -19.26
CA GLU A 436 1.51 -14.85 -20.25
C GLU A 436 1.62 -13.71 -21.30
N ASN A 437 2.73 -12.97 -21.36
CA ASN A 437 2.91 -11.87 -22.32
C ASN A 437 2.91 -12.34 -23.80
N PRO A 438 3.77 -13.31 -24.23
CA PRO A 438 3.83 -13.78 -25.61
C PRO A 438 2.92 -14.98 -25.95
N ILE A 439 2.28 -15.61 -24.95
CA ILE A 439 1.71 -16.97 -25.09
C ILE A 439 0.37 -17.00 -25.85
N THR A 440 -0.02 -18.19 -26.31
CA THR A 440 -1.27 -18.41 -27.05
C THR A 440 -2.49 -18.46 -26.11
N TYR A 441 -3.68 -18.33 -26.71
CA TYR A 441 -4.95 -18.64 -26.03
C TYR A 441 -4.98 -20.06 -25.46
N ALA A 442 -4.31 -21.03 -26.11
CA ALA A 442 -4.36 -22.44 -25.73
C ALA A 442 -3.52 -22.73 -24.47
N ASP A 443 -2.40 -22.04 -24.30
CA ASP A 443 -1.55 -22.16 -23.11
C ASP A 443 -2.17 -21.42 -21.93
N SER A 444 -2.58 -20.16 -22.12
CA SER A 444 -3.33 -19.39 -21.11
C SER A 444 -4.59 -20.13 -20.63
N LYS A 445 -5.33 -20.78 -21.53
CA LYS A 445 -6.50 -21.58 -21.14
C LYS A 445 -6.12 -22.85 -20.37
N ARG A 446 -4.98 -23.48 -20.67
CA ARG A 446 -4.44 -24.61 -19.88
C ARG A 446 -4.01 -24.13 -18.49
N GLU A 447 -3.27 -23.04 -18.39
CA GLU A 447 -2.87 -22.40 -17.13
C GLU A 447 -4.05 -22.19 -16.17
N ILE A 448 -5.16 -21.60 -16.63
CA ILE A 448 -6.32 -21.41 -15.76
C ILE A 448 -7.06 -22.73 -15.50
N THR A 449 -7.39 -23.51 -16.53
CA THR A 449 -8.27 -24.69 -16.37
C THR A 449 -7.59 -25.88 -15.68
N TYR A 450 -6.26 -25.95 -15.65
CA TYR A 450 -5.53 -26.98 -14.90
C TYR A 450 -5.42 -26.60 -13.43
N ASN A 451 -5.25 -25.30 -13.11
CA ASN A 451 -5.32 -24.84 -11.72
C ASN A 451 -6.74 -24.95 -11.15
N GLN A 452 -7.78 -24.71 -11.98
CA GLN A 452 -9.17 -24.97 -11.63
C GLN A 452 -9.50 -26.46 -11.41
N GLN A 453 -8.78 -27.39 -12.05
CA GLN A 453 -8.89 -28.82 -11.75
C GLN A 453 -8.10 -29.21 -10.49
N PHE A 454 -6.92 -28.62 -10.30
CA PHE A 454 -6.11 -28.80 -9.09
C PHE A 454 -6.88 -28.36 -7.84
N GLN A 455 -7.43 -27.14 -7.81
CA GLN A 455 -8.13 -26.60 -6.62
C GLN A 455 -9.35 -27.43 -6.18
N GLN A 456 -10.03 -28.10 -7.11
CA GLN A 456 -11.16 -28.99 -6.82
C GLN A 456 -10.68 -30.32 -6.23
N LYS A 457 -9.55 -30.85 -6.73
CA LYS A 457 -8.97 -32.13 -6.29
C LYS A 457 -8.12 -32.00 -5.02
N SER A 458 -7.54 -30.84 -4.77
CA SER A 458 -6.82 -30.48 -3.54
C SER A 458 -7.73 -29.96 -2.44
N PHE A 459 -9.04 -29.78 -2.70
CA PHE A 459 -10.02 -29.12 -1.84
C PHE A 459 -9.69 -27.65 -1.47
N PHE A 460 -8.76 -27.00 -2.19
CA PHE A 460 -8.48 -25.56 -2.00
C PHE A 460 -9.72 -24.70 -2.28
N ASP A 461 -10.61 -25.15 -3.19
CA ASP A 461 -11.89 -24.50 -3.45
C ASP A 461 -12.93 -24.65 -2.31
N LYS A 462 -12.57 -25.34 -1.22
CA LYS A 462 -13.36 -25.49 0.01
C LYS A 462 -12.82 -24.66 1.18
N ALA A 463 -11.72 -23.92 0.98
CA ALA A 463 -11.17 -23.02 1.99
C ALA A 463 -12.17 -21.93 2.40
N LYS A 464 -12.12 -21.51 3.68
CA LYS A 464 -13.06 -20.51 4.26
C LYS A 464 -13.09 -19.19 3.47
N ARG A 465 -11.95 -18.81 2.87
CA ARG A 465 -11.77 -17.57 2.10
C ARG A 465 -11.16 -17.90 0.73
N PHE A 466 -11.92 -18.58 -0.13
CA PHE A 466 -11.52 -18.85 -1.51
C PHE A 466 -12.04 -17.78 -2.50
N SER A 467 -11.22 -17.42 -3.48
CA SER A 467 -11.51 -16.43 -4.54
C SER A 467 -11.65 -17.13 -5.91
N PRO A 468 -12.84 -17.60 -6.30
CA PRO A 468 -13.06 -18.41 -7.51
C PRO A 468 -13.04 -17.64 -8.83
N ARG A 469 -13.17 -16.31 -8.83
CA ARG A 469 -13.21 -15.44 -10.03
C ARG A 469 -12.00 -14.52 -10.13
N GLY A 470 -11.02 -14.68 -9.24
CA GLY A 470 -9.76 -13.95 -9.22
C GLY A 470 -8.59 -14.82 -9.66
N ILE A 471 -7.61 -14.20 -10.34
CA ILE A 471 -6.24 -14.73 -10.36
C ILE A 471 -5.25 -13.63 -9.99
N ILE A 472 -4.11 -14.03 -9.41
CA ILE A 472 -2.91 -13.23 -9.47
C ILE A 472 -2.20 -13.62 -10.77
N PRO A 473 -2.01 -12.74 -11.77
CA PRO A 473 -1.31 -13.11 -13.00
C PRO A 473 0.17 -13.39 -12.71
N PRO A 474 0.80 -14.38 -13.38
CA PRO A 474 2.16 -14.80 -13.09
C PRO A 474 3.13 -13.67 -13.46
N ALA A 475 3.95 -13.22 -12.51
CA ALA A 475 4.77 -12.00 -12.60
C ALA A 475 4.03 -10.76 -13.16
N ILE A 476 2.70 -10.64 -12.96
CA ILE A 476 1.85 -9.57 -13.51
C ILE A 476 1.95 -9.46 -15.06
N THR A 477 2.05 -10.60 -15.74
CA THR A 477 2.06 -10.71 -17.21
C THR A 477 0.66 -10.92 -17.79
N GLY A 478 0.53 -10.92 -19.12
CA GLY A 478 -0.73 -11.19 -19.84
C GLY A 478 -1.71 -10.01 -19.92
N LEU A 479 -1.51 -8.95 -19.13
CA LEU A 479 -2.41 -7.78 -19.05
C LEU A 479 -2.47 -6.90 -20.32
N HIS A 480 -1.65 -7.21 -21.33
CA HIS A 480 -1.73 -6.64 -22.69
C HIS A 480 -1.79 -7.74 -23.78
N ASN A 481 -2.16 -8.96 -23.41
CA ASN A 481 -2.36 -10.10 -24.32
C ASN A 481 -3.86 -10.40 -24.43
N ALA A 482 -4.46 -9.96 -25.55
CA ALA A 482 -5.87 -10.15 -25.85
C ALA A 482 -6.35 -11.62 -25.74
N ASP A 483 -5.49 -12.56 -26.13
CA ASP A 483 -5.80 -13.99 -26.12
C ASP A 483 -5.79 -14.56 -24.69
N ALA A 484 -4.89 -14.06 -23.83
CA ALA A 484 -4.81 -14.48 -22.43
C ALA A 484 -6.00 -13.96 -21.62
N ILE A 485 -6.25 -12.64 -21.67
CA ILE A 485 -7.41 -12.01 -21.01
C ILE A 485 -8.72 -12.70 -21.43
N LYS A 486 -8.87 -12.99 -22.73
CA LYS A 486 -10.01 -13.76 -23.24
C LYS A 486 -10.08 -15.17 -22.66
N ALA A 487 -8.97 -15.90 -22.61
CA ALA A 487 -8.92 -17.26 -22.05
C ALA A 487 -9.30 -17.26 -20.55
N TRP A 488 -8.80 -16.30 -19.78
CA TRP A 488 -9.15 -16.10 -18.38
C TRP A 488 -10.66 -15.81 -18.21
N MET A 489 -11.21 -14.86 -18.97
CA MET A 489 -12.61 -14.46 -18.86
C MET A 489 -13.58 -15.56 -19.32
N GLU A 490 -13.25 -16.30 -20.38
CA GLU A 490 -14.00 -17.49 -20.80
C GLU A 490 -13.87 -18.68 -19.82
N ALA A 491 -12.88 -18.66 -18.92
CA ALA A 491 -12.75 -19.59 -17.80
C ALA A 491 -13.42 -19.08 -16.49
N GLY A 492 -14.11 -17.93 -16.53
CA GLY A 492 -14.86 -17.36 -15.41
C GLY A 492 -14.10 -16.38 -14.52
N ILE A 493 -12.87 -16.02 -14.87
CA ILE A 493 -12.09 -15.00 -14.16
C ILE A 493 -12.65 -13.61 -14.50
N SER A 494 -12.91 -12.79 -13.48
CA SER A 494 -13.45 -11.43 -13.60
C SER A 494 -12.48 -10.37 -13.05
N TYR A 495 -11.62 -10.76 -12.11
CA TYR A 495 -10.67 -9.86 -11.45
C TYR A 495 -9.25 -10.40 -11.54
N VAL A 496 -8.30 -9.47 -11.61
CA VAL A 496 -6.86 -9.71 -11.46
C VAL A 496 -6.25 -8.61 -10.64
N VAL A 497 -5.02 -8.81 -10.15
CA VAL A 497 -4.19 -7.71 -9.64
C VAL A 497 -3.20 -7.23 -10.72
N GLY A 498 -2.96 -5.93 -10.73
CA GLY A 498 -1.88 -5.29 -11.48
C GLY A 498 -0.65 -5.04 -10.61
N ASP A 499 0.07 -3.97 -10.93
CA ASP A 499 1.26 -3.50 -10.19
C ASP A 499 1.29 -1.97 -10.22
N ASN A 500 1.28 -1.33 -9.04
CA ASN A 500 1.24 0.12 -8.91
C ASN A 500 2.52 0.85 -9.33
N THR A 501 3.63 0.14 -9.59
CA THR A 501 4.83 0.73 -10.21
C THR A 501 4.64 0.94 -11.72
N ARG A 502 3.71 0.21 -12.35
CA ARG A 502 3.41 0.25 -13.79
C ARG A 502 2.21 1.15 -14.06
N ALA A 503 2.49 2.40 -14.44
CA ALA A 503 1.46 3.40 -14.71
C ALA A 503 0.33 2.93 -15.66
N PRO A 504 0.57 2.14 -16.74
CA PRO A 504 -0.49 1.62 -17.61
C PRO A 504 -1.49 0.68 -16.94
N LEU A 505 -1.14 0.08 -15.80
CA LEU A 505 -2.01 -0.86 -15.05
C LEU A 505 -2.88 -0.16 -14.00
N ARG A 506 -2.78 1.16 -13.86
CA ARG A 506 -3.56 1.96 -12.90
C ARG A 506 -4.67 2.74 -13.60
N ASN A 507 -5.74 3.03 -12.88
CA ASN A 507 -6.80 3.91 -13.39
C ASN A 507 -6.30 5.36 -13.50
N GLN A 508 -6.41 5.95 -14.70
CA GLN A 508 -5.89 7.30 -15.00
C GLN A 508 -6.82 8.45 -14.56
N GLN A 509 -8.03 8.14 -14.07
CA GLN A 509 -9.03 9.13 -13.65
C GLN A 509 -9.16 9.23 -12.12
N SER A 510 -8.97 8.12 -11.40
CA SER A 510 -8.98 8.10 -9.93
C SER A 510 -8.04 7.05 -9.37
N ASP A 511 -7.25 7.44 -8.38
CA ASP A 511 -6.42 6.55 -7.58
C ASP A 511 -7.22 5.62 -6.64
N ARG A 512 -8.56 5.70 -6.66
CA ARG A 512 -9.50 4.89 -5.84
C ARG A 512 -10.33 3.89 -6.64
N TRP A 513 -10.08 3.76 -7.94
CA TRP A 513 -10.82 2.90 -8.84
C TRP A 513 -9.90 1.82 -9.43
N PRO A 514 -10.41 0.64 -9.79
CA PRO A 514 -9.65 -0.34 -10.56
C PRO A 514 -9.47 0.18 -11.99
N LEU A 515 -8.46 -0.33 -12.69
CA LEU A 515 -8.46 -0.23 -14.15
C LEU A 515 -9.41 -1.29 -14.69
N VAL A 516 -10.36 -0.91 -15.55
CA VAL A 516 -11.14 -1.88 -16.34
C VAL A 516 -10.49 -1.96 -17.72
N SER A 517 -10.13 -3.17 -18.15
CA SER A 517 -9.39 -3.37 -19.38
C SER A 517 -10.17 -2.90 -20.61
N THR A 518 -9.44 -2.46 -21.65
CA THR A 518 -10.03 -2.01 -22.92
C THR A 518 -9.46 -2.80 -24.11
N GLU A 519 -10.18 -2.80 -25.24
CA GLU A 519 -9.67 -3.35 -26.51
C GLU A 519 -8.45 -2.56 -27.02
N ALA A 520 -8.37 -1.26 -26.75
CA ALA A 520 -7.31 -0.38 -27.24
C ALA A 520 -6.00 -0.51 -26.43
N ASP A 521 -6.11 -0.62 -25.11
CA ASP A 521 -4.97 -0.57 -24.18
C ASP A 521 -4.50 -1.98 -23.78
N ASN A 522 -5.42 -2.95 -23.66
CA ASN A 522 -5.14 -4.31 -23.20
C ASN A 522 -5.41 -5.39 -24.25
N GLY A 523 -6.05 -5.04 -25.37
CA GLY A 523 -6.43 -5.96 -26.44
C GLY A 523 -7.73 -6.76 -26.20
N TYR A 524 -8.27 -6.78 -24.98
CA TYR A 524 -9.58 -7.36 -24.68
C TYR A 524 -10.28 -6.61 -23.53
N PRO A 525 -11.56 -6.22 -23.66
CA PRO A 525 -12.23 -5.35 -22.70
C PRO A 525 -12.93 -6.09 -21.55
N GLY A 526 -13.03 -5.42 -20.40
CA GLY A 526 -13.96 -5.78 -19.31
C GLY A 526 -13.38 -6.58 -18.13
N LEU A 527 -12.10 -6.96 -18.16
CA LEU A 527 -11.40 -7.52 -17.00
C LEU A 527 -11.15 -6.41 -15.96
N VAL A 528 -11.36 -6.70 -14.68
CA VAL A 528 -11.11 -5.74 -13.59
C VAL A 528 -9.69 -5.94 -13.04
N ILE A 529 -8.81 -4.95 -13.25
CA ILE A 529 -7.43 -4.92 -12.77
C ILE A 529 -7.38 -4.09 -11.49
N ILE A 530 -7.22 -4.80 -10.36
CA ILE A 530 -7.09 -4.26 -9.01
C ILE A 530 -5.68 -3.68 -8.85
N PRO A 531 -5.52 -2.42 -8.40
CA PRO A 531 -4.20 -1.85 -8.13
C PRO A 531 -3.56 -2.55 -6.91
N ARG A 532 -2.27 -2.92 -6.99
CA ARG A 532 -1.52 -3.66 -5.95
C ARG A 532 -0.17 -3.01 -5.69
N TRP A 533 0.21 -2.84 -4.42
CA TRP A 533 1.49 -2.26 -4.02
C TRP A 533 2.63 -3.29 -4.05
N ALA A 534 3.66 -2.99 -4.84
CA ALA A 534 5.00 -3.50 -4.58
C ALA A 534 5.62 -2.79 -3.36
N ASN A 535 6.55 -3.46 -2.68
CA ASN A 535 7.28 -2.97 -1.52
C ASN A 535 8.73 -3.47 -1.56
N ARG A 536 9.58 -3.07 -0.61
CA ARG A 536 11.02 -3.44 -0.60
C ARG A 536 11.35 -4.83 -0.04
N ILE A 537 10.35 -5.70 0.13
CA ILE A 537 10.55 -7.13 0.39
C ILE A 537 10.51 -7.88 -0.95
N TYR A 538 11.66 -8.31 -1.47
CA TYR A 538 11.77 -8.80 -2.86
C TYR A 538 11.32 -10.27 -3.03
N TYR A 539 10.77 -10.62 -4.19
CA TYR A 539 10.13 -11.92 -4.47
C TYR A 539 11.04 -13.15 -4.24
N ASN A 540 12.30 -12.92 -4.53
CA ASN A 540 13.49 -13.76 -4.54
C ASN A 540 14.34 -13.60 -3.26
N ALA A 541 13.83 -12.93 -2.22
CA ALA A 541 14.48 -12.81 -0.92
C ALA A 541 13.85 -13.74 0.13
N ASP A 542 14.66 -14.64 0.71
CA ASP A 542 14.26 -15.56 1.78
C ASP A 542 14.86 -15.22 3.16
N GLY A 543 15.49 -14.05 3.28
CA GLY A 543 16.13 -13.57 4.49
C GLY A 543 16.71 -12.16 4.35
N ILE A 544 16.89 -11.47 5.48
CA ILE A 544 17.33 -10.05 5.54
C ILE A 544 18.61 -9.78 4.73
N ALA A 545 19.55 -10.72 4.72
CA ALA A 545 20.80 -10.56 3.98
C ALA A 545 20.61 -10.53 2.45
N SER A 546 19.64 -11.27 1.90
CA SER A 546 19.31 -11.22 0.46
C SER A 546 18.51 -9.96 0.14
N ASP A 547 17.53 -9.65 0.99
CA ASP A 547 16.60 -8.51 0.83
C ASP A 547 17.33 -7.15 0.82
N VAL A 548 18.25 -6.95 1.78
CA VAL A 548 19.06 -5.73 1.88
C VAL A 548 20.13 -5.68 0.78
N GLN A 549 20.66 -6.82 0.32
CA GLN A 549 21.62 -6.85 -0.79
C GLN A 549 20.95 -6.48 -2.11
N GLU A 550 19.75 -7.01 -2.39
CA GLU A 550 18.98 -6.63 -3.57
C GLU A 550 18.57 -5.15 -3.52
N TRP A 551 18.15 -4.63 -2.36
CA TRP A 551 17.89 -3.19 -2.19
C TRP A 551 19.11 -2.32 -2.52
N LEU A 552 20.31 -2.72 -2.08
CA LEU A 552 21.57 -2.05 -2.39
C LEU A 552 21.88 -2.03 -3.89
N ASP A 553 21.58 -3.12 -4.61
CA ASP A 553 21.87 -3.25 -6.03
C ASP A 553 20.83 -2.55 -6.93
N VAL A 554 19.53 -2.68 -6.63
CA VAL A 554 18.43 -2.11 -7.45
C VAL A 554 18.06 -0.67 -7.07
N SER A 555 18.44 -0.18 -5.89
CA SER A 555 18.11 1.18 -5.42
C SER A 555 19.28 1.89 -4.69
N PRO A 556 20.51 1.90 -5.23
CA PRO A 556 21.73 2.40 -4.56
C PRO A 556 21.71 3.89 -4.15
N SER A 557 20.73 4.67 -4.63
CA SER A 557 20.54 6.08 -4.23
C SER A 557 19.63 6.28 -3.01
N GLN A 558 18.83 5.27 -2.66
CA GLN A 558 18.01 5.22 -1.44
C GLN A 558 18.58 4.23 -0.41
N ALA A 559 19.33 3.24 -0.88
CA ALA A 559 19.70 2.08 -0.09
C ALA A 559 20.81 2.33 0.93
N THR A 560 20.72 1.57 2.02
CA THR A 560 21.75 1.47 3.04
C THR A 560 21.85 0.02 3.50
N ASN A 561 23.00 -0.42 4.01
CA ASN A 561 23.15 -1.78 4.53
C ASN A 561 22.52 -1.91 5.93
N SER A 562 21.19 -1.77 6.01
CA SER A 562 20.41 -1.75 7.25
C SER A 562 18.93 -2.04 6.99
N MET A 563 18.44 -3.18 7.48
CA MET A 563 17.01 -3.52 7.47
C MET A 563 16.16 -2.52 8.25
N ALA A 564 16.71 -1.91 9.31
CA ALA A 564 16.00 -0.88 10.09
C ALA A 564 15.69 0.36 9.24
N ASN A 565 16.57 0.71 8.29
CA ASN A 565 16.37 1.85 7.40
C ASN A 565 15.38 1.50 6.27
N LEU A 566 15.45 0.28 5.73
CA LEU A 566 14.45 -0.25 4.78
C LEU A 566 13.05 -0.20 5.42
N LEU A 567 12.90 -0.77 6.61
CA LEU A 567 11.64 -0.78 7.37
C LEU A 567 11.17 0.62 7.79
N SER A 568 12.07 1.57 8.03
CA SER A 568 11.71 2.97 8.31
C SER A 568 11.01 3.62 7.09
N ILE A 569 11.51 3.37 5.88
CA ILE A 569 10.88 3.83 4.63
C ILE A 569 9.54 3.12 4.41
N GLU A 570 9.48 1.80 4.64
CA GLU A 570 8.25 1.02 4.51
C GLU A 570 7.17 1.46 5.51
N ARG A 571 7.54 1.75 6.77
CA ARG A 571 6.66 2.34 7.80
C ARG A 571 6.06 3.66 7.31
N ALA A 572 6.92 4.63 7.00
CA ALA A 572 6.49 5.97 6.60
C ALA A 572 5.68 6.00 5.30
N THR A 573 5.93 5.06 4.37
CA THR A 573 5.19 4.94 3.11
C THR A 573 3.84 4.25 3.31
N THR A 574 3.83 3.11 4.02
CA THR A 574 2.63 2.27 4.19
C THR A 574 1.61 2.92 5.13
N ALA A 575 2.07 3.58 6.20
CA ALA A 575 1.17 4.29 7.10
C ALA A 575 0.43 5.46 6.39
N GLN A 576 1.08 6.14 5.43
CA GLN A 576 0.41 7.12 4.56
C GLN A 576 -0.65 6.47 3.67
N TYR A 577 -0.43 5.27 3.14
CA TYR A 577 -1.43 4.57 2.35
C TYR A 577 -2.65 4.14 3.19
N LEU A 578 -2.40 3.60 4.39
CA LEU A 578 -3.46 3.15 5.31
C LEU A 578 -4.27 4.32 5.89
N LEU A 579 -3.61 5.40 6.34
CA LEU A 579 -4.30 6.64 6.76
C LEU A 579 -5.00 7.31 5.57
N GLY A 580 -4.36 7.28 4.39
CA GLY A 580 -4.91 7.77 3.14
C GLY A 580 -6.11 6.98 2.61
N LEU A 581 -6.53 5.92 3.29
CA LEU A 581 -7.63 5.00 2.92
C LEU A 581 -7.47 4.40 1.51
N TYR A 582 -6.24 4.03 1.14
CA TYR A 582 -6.01 3.16 -0.01
C TYR A 582 -6.45 1.74 0.34
N HIS A 583 -7.00 1.03 -0.64
CA HIS A 583 -7.61 -0.29 -0.45
C HIS A 583 -6.76 -1.42 -1.06
N ASP A 584 -5.87 -1.06 -1.99
CA ASP A 584 -4.86 -1.83 -2.70
C ASP A 584 -4.15 -2.87 -1.78
N PRO A 585 -4.08 -4.16 -2.14
CA PRO A 585 -3.30 -5.14 -1.39
C PRO A 585 -1.80 -4.96 -1.62
N PHE A 586 -0.98 -5.68 -0.85
CA PHE A 586 0.48 -5.69 -0.93
C PHE A 586 0.99 -7.04 -1.47
N MET A 587 2.02 -6.97 -2.32
CA MET A 587 2.65 -8.12 -2.97
C MET A 587 3.80 -8.70 -2.13
N PHE A 588 3.74 -10.01 -1.88
CA PHE A 588 4.82 -10.83 -1.31
C PHE A 588 4.83 -12.19 -2.03
N HIS A 589 5.86 -13.00 -1.82
CA HIS A 589 6.02 -14.31 -2.46
C HIS A 589 6.43 -15.37 -1.41
N GLN A 590 6.29 -16.66 -1.74
CA GLN A 590 6.53 -17.78 -0.81
C GLN A 590 7.88 -17.74 -0.09
N ALA A 591 8.94 -17.20 -0.72
CA ALA A 591 10.26 -17.06 -0.12
C ALA A 591 10.27 -16.14 1.10
N ASN A 592 9.46 -15.08 1.09
CA ASN A 592 9.39 -14.08 2.16
C ASN A 592 8.83 -14.63 3.48
N LEU A 593 8.24 -15.84 3.44
CA LEU A 593 7.68 -16.56 4.57
C LEU A 593 8.65 -17.57 5.19
N ARG A 594 9.89 -17.67 4.72
CA ARG A 594 10.92 -18.44 5.43
C ARG A 594 11.06 -17.92 6.85
N VAL A 595 11.05 -18.81 7.85
CA VAL A 595 11.22 -18.47 9.26
C VAL A 595 12.61 -18.89 9.72
N TRP A 596 13.47 -17.93 10.06
CA TRP A 596 14.83 -18.21 10.53
C TRP A 596 15.15 -17.53 11.87
N GLN A 597 16.07 -18.13 12.63
CA GLN A 597 16.61 -17.55 13.87
C GLN A 597 17.90 -16.78 13.57
N ASP A 598 17.80 -15.51 13.18
CA ASP A 598 18.95 -14.62 13.21
C ASP A 598 19.22 -14.13 14.65
N PRO A 599 20.42 -14.39 15.22
CA PRO A 599 20.74 -13.94 16.57
C PRO A 599 20.75 -12.41 16.69
N GLY A 600 19.75 -11.87 17.41
CA GLY A 600 19.66 -10.44 17.71
C GLY A 600 18.68 -9.65 16.85
N VAL A 601 17.91 -10.27 15.95
CA VAL A 601 16.75 -9.60 15.33
C VAL A 601 15.63 -9.46 16.36
N SER A 602 15.16 -8.23 16.56
CA SER A 602 14.10 -7.88 17.50
C SER A 602 13.17 -6.85 16.86
N ILE A 603 11.91 -7.23 16.65
CA ILE A 603 10.91 -6.38 15.99
C ILE A 603 9.97 -5.84 17.06
N ASN A 604 9.82 -4.51 17.12
CA ASN A 604 9.05 -3.81 18.15
C ASN A 604 9.43 -4.21 19.59
N GLY A 605 10.71 -4.54 19.82
CA GLY A 605 11.25 -5.00 21.11
C GLY A 605 11.10 -6.50 21.37
N VAL A 606 10.47 -7.27 20.47
CA VAL A 606 10.28 -8.72 20.59
C VAL A 606 11.34 -9.46 19.76
N ALA A 607 12.31 -10.07 20.45
CA ALA A 607 13.25 -11.01 19.86
C ALA A 607 12.56 -12.35 19.56
N GLY A 608 12.89 -12.95 18.41
CA GLY A 608 12.33 -14.24 17.99
C GLY A 608 12.86 -14.67 16.62
N PRO A 609 12.51 -15.88 16.15
CA PRO A 609 12.56 -16.17 14.74
C PRO A 609 11.50 -15.33 14.02
N TRP A 610 11.87 -14.73 12.90
CA TRP A 610 11.00 -13.86 12.11
C TRP A 610 11.19 -14.16 10.62
N SER A 611 10.13 -13.99 9.84
CA SER A 611 10.18 -13.94 8.38
C SER A 611 10.22 -12.50 7.87
N LEU A 612 10.46 -12.27 6.57
CA LEU A 612 10.44 -10.92 5.99
C LEU A 612 9.04 -10.32 6.03
N ILE A 613 8.01 -11.09 5.65
CA ILE A 613 6.61 -10.62 5.68
C ILE A 613 6.12 -10.31 7.10
N GLN A 614 6.52 -11.10 8.10
CA GLN A 614 6.23 -10.81 9.51
C GLN A 614 6.93 -9.52 9.95
N THR A 615 8.23 -9.40 9.63
CA THR A 615 9.06 -8.24 9.96
C THR A 615 8.49 -6.93 9.40
N TRP A 616 8.06 -6.95 8.13
CA TRP A 616 7.38 -5.82 7.49
C TRP A 616 6.02 -5.53 8.14
N THR A 617 5.17 -6.56 8.31
CA THR A 617 3.80 -6.39 8.83
C THR A 617 3.77 -5.87 10.26
N GLU A 618 4.61 -6.38 11.16
CA GLU A 618 4.73 -5.86 12.53
C GLU A 618 5.23 -4.42 12.54
N SER A 619 6.15 -4.07 11.63
CA SER A 619 6.74 -2.72 11.57
C SER A 619 5.72 -1.66 11.11
N ILE A 620 5.03 -1.91 9.99
CA ILE A 620 4.04 -0.97 9.45
C ILE A 620 2.81 -0.84 10.34
N LEU A 621 2.43 -1.91 11.05
CA LEU A 621 1.31 -1.87 12.00
C LEU A 621 1.66 -1.10 13.27
N ASP A 622 2.88 -1.22 13.83
CA ASP A 622 3.33 -0.42 14.97
C ASP A 622 3.28 1.09 14.68
N GLU A 623 3.67 1.50 13.47
CA GLU A 623 3.54 2.90 13.01
C GLU A 623 2.06 3.31 12.92
N PHE A 624 1.24 2.53 12.22
CA PHE A 624 -0.16 2.87 11.95
C PHE A 624 -1.03 2.91 13.21
N VAL A 625 -0.93 1.91 14.10
CA VAL A 625 -1.78 1.84 15.31
C VAL A 625 -1.41 2.85 16.39
N GLN A 626 -0.32 3.62 16.23
CA GLN A 626 -0.04 4.77 17.09
C GLN A 626 -0.99 5.94 16.79
N TYR A 627 -1.48 6.06 15.55
CA TYR A 627 -2.30 7.19 15.10
C TYR A 627 -3.80 7.01 15.39
N VAL A 628 -4.31 5.77 15.28
CA VAL A 628 -5.76 5.50 15.25
C VAL A 628 -6.13 4.20 15.97
N ASN A 629 -7.36 4.09 16.48
CA ASN A 629 -7.92 2.81 16.95
C ASN A 629 -8.78 2.09 15.88
N TRP A 630 -8.73 2.54 14.61
CA TRP A 630 -9.57 2.03 13.53
C TRP A 630 -9.37 0.53 13.28
N PRO A 631 -10.44 -0.22 12.95
CA PRO A 631 -10.35 -1.63 12.56
C PRO A 631 -9.58 -1.81 11.26
N ILE A 632 -8.73 -2.83 11.20
CA ILE A 632 -7.96 -3.21 10.01
C ILE A 632 -8.53 -4.53 9.47
N GLN A 633 -8.86 -4.60 8.18
CA GLN A 633 -9.51 -5.78 7.57
C GLN A 633 -8.70 -6.34 6.41
N GLY A 634 -8.60 -7.67 6.32
CA GLY A 634 -8.31 -8.35 5.06
C GLY A 634 -9.61 -8.55 4.27
N LEU A 635 -9.56 -8.33 2.95
CA LEU A 635 -10.54 -8.85 2.00
C LEU A 635 -9.82 -9.83 1.08
N LYS A 636 -10.48 -10.94 0.73
CA LYS A 636 -9.96 -11.87 -0.29
C LYS A 636 -10.15 -11.27 -1.69
N HIS A 637 -9.31 -11.66 -2.64
CA HIS A 637 -9.21 -11.13 -4.02
C HIS A 637 -10.57 -10.85 -4.69
N ASP A 638 -11.50 -11.80 -4.66
CA ASP A 638 -12.85 -11.67 -5.24
C ASP A 638 -13.67 -10.50 -4.62
N ASP A 639 -13.50 -10.25 -3.33
CA ASP A 639 -14.31 -9.29 -2.57
C ASP A 639 -13.72 -7.88 -2.65
N ILE A 640 -12.38 -7.75 -2.65
CA ILE A 640 -11.70 -6.48 -2.94
C ILE A 640 -11.89 -6.05 -4.40
N GLY A 641 -11.91 -7.00 -5.34
CA GLY A 641 -12.26 -6.73 -6.74
C GLY A 641 -13.68 -6.18 -6.91
N GLN A 642 -14.64 -6.72 -6.16
CA GLN A 642 -16.00 -6.17 -6.12
C GLN A 642 -16.06 -4.81 -5.41
N ASP A 643 -15.36 -4.63 -4.29
CA ASP A 643 -15.31 -3.38 -3.52
C ASP A 643 -14.80 -2.20 -4.35
N PHE A 644 -13.75 -2.41 -5.15
CA PHE A 644 -13.22 -1.44 -6.11
C PHE A 644 -14.21 -1.15 -7.24
N LEU A 645 -14.92 -2.15 -7.76
CA LEU A 645 -15.90 -1.98 -8.83
C LEU A 645 -17.15 -1.22 -8.35
N ASP A 646 -17.68 -1.55 -7.18
CA ASP A 646 -18.81 -0.85 -6.55
C ASP A 646 -18.44 0.59 -6.20
N ARG A 647 -17.20 0.81 -5.73
CA ARG A 647 -16.62 2.14 -5.50
C ARG A 647 -16.63 2.99 -6.78
N MET A 648 -16.10 2.45 -7.88
CA MET A 648 -16.05 3.14 -9.17
C MET A 648 -17.45 3.41 -9.73
N ASN A 649 -18.33 2.41 -9.72
CA ASN A 649 -19.69 2.53 -10.25
C ASN A 649 -20.52 3.56 -9.49
N ARG A 650 -20.39 3.62 -8.15
CA ARG A 650 -21.07 4.64 -7.35
C ARG A 650 -20.58 6.04 -7.69
N ASP A 651 -19.26 6.25 -7.73
CA ASP A 651 -18.70 7.58 -7.99
C ASP A 651 -19.05 8.09 -9.41
N LEU A 652 -19.04 7.21 -10.42
CA LEU A 652 -19.38 7.54 -11.81
C LEU A 652 -20.89 7.75 -12.05
N TYR A 653 -21.74 6.87 -11.49
CA TYR A 653 -23.12 6.73 -12.00
C TYR A 653 -24.23 7.04 -10.99
N SER A 654 -23.95 7.10 -9.68
CA SER A 654 -25.01 7.39 -8.70
C SER A 654 -25.41 8.86 -8.67
N GLY A 655 -24.47 9.78 -8.94
CA GLY A 655 -24.68 11.22 -8.77
C GLY A 655 -25.28 11.55 -7.40
N PHE A 656 -24.80 10.87 -6.34
CA PHE A 656 -25.42 10.89 -5.02
C PHE A 656 -25.24 12.22 -4.28
N SER A 657 -26.13 12.47 -3.33
CA SER A 657 -25.98 13.54 -2.34
C SER A 657 -26.46 13.08 -0.98
N VAL A 658 -25.92 13.72 0.06
CA VAL A 658 -26.40 13.61 1.43
C VAL A 658 -26.65 15.03 1.92
N ALA A 659 -27.79 15.28 2.54
CA ALA A 659 -28.12 16.58 3.10
C ALA A 659 -28.66 16.45 4.52
N TRP A 660 -28.05 17.16 5.48
CA TRP A 660 -28.58 17.17 6.85
C TRP A 660 -29.84 18.03 6.95
N THR A 661 -30.63 17.78 7.99
CA THR A 661 -31.87 18.51 8.25
C THR A 661 -31.89 19.08 9.66
N THR A 662 -32.15 20.38 9.77
CA THR A 662 -32.20 21.07 11.07
C THR A 662 -33.54 20.91 11.79
N SER A 663 -33.55 21.26 13.07
CA SER A 663 -34.75 21.64 13.83
C SER A 663 -35.34 22.95 13.29
N ASN A 664 -36.60 23.24 13.63
CA ASN A 664 -37.33 24.42 13.14
C ASN A 664 -36.71 25.76 13.60
N ASP A 665 -36.04 25.75 14.75
CA ASP A 665 -35.33 26.89 15.34
C ASP A 665 -33.86 27.00 14.85
N GLY A 666 -33.38 26.05 14.04
CA GLY A 666 -32.02 26.03 13.51
C GLY A 666 -30.92 25.72 14.53
N THR A 667 -31.25 25.25 15.74
CA THR A 667 -30.26 25.02 16.80
C THR A 667 -29.60 23.64 16.77
N ALA A 668 -30.25 22.63 16.17
CA ALA A 668 -29.75 21.26 16.11
C ALA A 668 -30.01 20.58 14.75
N ILE A 669 -29.16 19.61 14.40
CA ILE A 669 -29.36 18.66 13.31
C ILE A 669 -30.18 17.49 13.84
N THR A 670 -31.34 17.23 13.24
CA THR A 670 -32.31 16.20 13.69
C THR A 670 -32.29 14.93 12.83
N GLY A 671 -31.59 14.95 11.71
CA GLY A 671 -31.59 13.90 10.70
C GLY A 671 -30.83 14.29 9.45
N PHE A 672 -30.91 13.43 8.43
CA PHE A 672 -30.37 13.67 7.10
C PHE A 672 -31.18 12.93 6.04
N THR A 673 -31.00 13.28 4.77
CA THR A 673 -31.57 12.59 3.61
C THR A 673 -30.45 12.19 2.67
N VAL A 674 -30.52 10.98 2.14
CA VAL A 674 -29.61 10.44 1.11
C VAL A 674 -30.40 10.30 -0.17
N ASP A 675 -29.86 10.84 -1.26
CA ASP A 675 -30.55 10.92 -2.55
C ASP A 675 -29.58 10.63 -3.72
N SER A 676 -30.13 10.31 -4.89
CA SER A 676 -29.40 9.97 -6.11
C SER A 676 -30.01 10.67 -7.31
N THR A 677 -29.23 11.51 -7.99
CA THR A 677 -29.70 12.22 -9.19
C THR A 677 -29.93 11.29 -10.39
N ASN A 678 -29.40 10.07 -10.36
CA ASN A 678 -29.71 9.02 -11.32
C ASN A 678 -30.83 8.12 -10.77
N SER A 679 -32.07 8.33 -11.23
CA SER A 679 -33.23 7.52 -10.84
C SER A 679 -33.17 6.04 -11.26
N SER A 680 -32.14 5.62 -12.01
CA SER A 680 -31.88 4.23 -12.39
C SER A 680 -30.75 3.59 -11.57
N TRP A 681 -30.15 4.31 -10.61
CA TRP A 681 -29.10 3.79 -9.74
C TRP A 681 -29.68 2.80 -8.71
N SER A 682 -29.13 1.59 -8.67
CA SER A 682 -29.58 0.49 -7.80
C SER A 682 -28.51 -0.02 -6.83
N GLY A 683 -27.32 0.59 -6.82
CA GLY A 683 -26.24 0.25 -5.88
C GLY A 683 -26.35 1.01 -4.57
N GLU A 684 -25.43 0.73 -3.63
CA GLU A 684 -25.48 1.33 -2.30
C GLU A 684 -24.65 2.62 -2.17
N VAL A 685 -25.17 3.57 -1.38
CA VAL A 685 -24.47 4.78 -0.96
C VAL A 685 -24.13 4.67 0.53
N PRO A 686 -22.84 4.61 0.91
CA PRO A 686 -22.43 4.60 2.32
C PRO A 686 -22.51 6.01 2.93
N VAL A 687 -22.96 6.09 4.18
CA VAL A 687 -22.93 7.29 5.03
C VAL A 687 -22.54 6.91 6.45
N ILE A 688 -21.45 7.49 6.96
CA ILE A 688 -21.07 7.38 8.37
C ILE A 688 -22.05 8.20 9.22
N ILE A 689 -22.48 7.65 10.36
CA ILE A 689 -23.34 8.33 11.33
C ILE A 689 -22.67 8.43 12.71
N PRO A 690 -22.85 9.54 13.45
CA PRO A 690 -22.24 9.75 14.76
C PRO A 690 -22.96 9.02 15.92
N GLY A 691 -24.10 8.40 15.63
CA GLY A 691 -24.94 7.69 16.58
C GLY A 691 -26.23 7.22 15.92
N ASP A 692 -27.01 6.44 16.66
CA ASP A 692 -28.21 5.75 16.17
C ASP A 692 -29.23 6.62 15.42
N VAL A 693 -29.80 6.03 14.37
CA VAL A 693 -31.03 6.50 13.72
C VAL A 693 -32.28 5.84 14.33
N VAL A 694 -33.42 6.51 14.29
CA VAL A 694 -34.72 6.02 14.82
C VAL A 694 -35.19 4.77 14.07
N SER A 695 -34.96 4.71 12.75
CA SER A 695 -35.09 3.53 11.93
C SER A 695 -34.03 3.55 10.82
N ALA A 696 -33.54 2.37 10.43
CA ALA A 696 -32.63 2.18 9.31
C ALA A 696 -33.30 1.51 8.09
N SER A 697 -34.63 1.62 7.96
CA SER A 697 -35.36 1.11 6.79
C SER A 697 -34.75 1.60 5.47
N ASN A 698 -34.57 0.69 4.51
CA ASN A 698 -33.86 0.92 3.23
C ASN A 698 -32.34 1.13 3.33
N ALA A 699 -31.72 0.80 4.47
CA ALA A 699 -30.27 0.66 4.59
C ALA A 699 -29.88 -0.62 5.35
N ARG A 700 -28.71 -1.19 5.03
CA ARG A 700 -28.01 -2.11 5.94
C ARG A 700 -27.02 -1.31 6.79
N ILE A 701 -26.77 -1.74 8.02
CA ILE A 701 -25.78 -1.12 8.91
C ILE A 701 -24.53 -2.00 8.96
N THR A 702 -23.35 -1.40 8.84
CA THR A 702 -22.08 -2.06 9.21
C THR A 702 -21.37 -1.24 10.26
N GLN A 703 -20.88 -1.90 11.31
CA GLN A 703 -20.01 -1.30 12.30
C GLN A 703 -18.92 -2.30 12.67
N TYR A 704 -17.66 -1.88 12.57
CA TYR A 704 -16.51 -2.71 12.90
C TYR A 704 -15.91 -2.18 14.21
N GLY A 705 -15.96 -2.99 15.27
CA GLY A 705 -15.37 -2.65 16.58
C GLY A 705 -15.74 -1.27 17.12
N SER A 706 -14.76 -0.39 17.26
CA SER A 706 -14.93 0.97 17.79
C SER A 706 -15.26 2.04 16.74
N ASP A 707 -15.28 1.71 15.45
CA ASP A 707 -15.56 2.69 14.40
C ASP A 707 -17.05 3.11 14.38
N PRO A 708 -17.37 4.33 13.91
CA PRO A 708 -18.75 4.80 13.79
C PRO A 708 -19.52 3.93 12.79
N ALA A 709 -20.81 3.73 13.05
CA ALA A 709 -21.66 2.95 12.17
C ALA A 709 -21.77 3.60 10.77
N THR A 710 -21.75 2.78 9.73
CA THR A 710 -22.01 3.18 8.34
C THR A 710 -23.35 2.61 7.89
N LEU A 711 -24.26 3.48 7.44
CA LEU A 711 -25.46 3.09 6.73
C LEU A 711 -25.14 2.92 5.25
N TRP A 712 -25.48 1.79 4.67
CA TRP A 712 -25.43 1.57 3.22
C TRP A 712 -26.85 1.66 2.67
N VAL A 713 -27.19 2.81 2.11
CA VAL A 713 -28.53 3.14 1.64
C VAL A 713 -28.73 2.59 0.24
N SER A 714 -29.86 1.89 0.01
CA SER A 714 -30.16 1.19 -1.26
C SER A 714 -31.45 1.68 -1.96
N LYS A 715 -32.10 2.73 -1.44
CA LYS A 715 -33.24 3.39 -2.09
C LYS A 715 -33.19 4.90 -1.89
N PHE A 716 -33.58 5.64 -2.92
CA PHE A 716 -33.40 7.09 -2.99
C PHE A 716 -34.70 7.79 -3.45
N PRO A 717 -35.06 8.94 -2.86
CA PRO A 717 -34.52 9.51 -1.63
C PRO A 717 -34.93 8.68 -0.39
N THR A 718 -34.06 8.56 0.61
CA THR A 718 -34.42 8.07 1.96
C THR A 718 -33.95 9.06 3.03
N SER A 719 -34.87 9.46 3.91
CA SER A 719 -34.58 10.30 5.07
C SER A 719 -34.44 9.48 6.35
N PHE A 720 -33.43 9.79 7.16
CA PHE A 720 -33.15 9.17 8.45
C PHE A 720 -33.22 10.23 9.56
N GLN A 721 -33.97 9.93 10.62
CA GLN A 721 -34.00 10.75 11.84
C GLN A 721 -32.98 10.20 12.85
N LEU A 722 -32.20 11.07 13.49
CA LEU A 722 -31.28 10.69 14.57
C LEU A 722 -32.06 10.47 15.88
N LYS A 723 -31.66 9.48 16.70
CA LYS A 723 -32.20 9.32 18.06
C LYS A 723 -31.75 10.46 18.98
N ALA A 724 -30.54 10.96 18.77
CA ALA A 724 -29.99 12.12 19.47
C ALA A 724 -29.69 13.24 18.46
N PRO A 725 -30.41 14.37 18.49
CA PRO A 725 -30.09 15.54 17.69
C PRO A 725 -28.72 16.13 18.05
N ILE A 726 -27.98 16.60 17.05
CA ILE A 726 -26.63 17.15 17.23
C ILE A 726 -26.71 18.68 17.32
N PRO A 727 -26.24 19.34 18.39
CA PRO A 727 -26.18 20.79 18.45
C PRO A 727 -25.34 21.38 17.30
N ILE A 728 -25.86 22.44 16.67
CA ILE A 728 -25.14 23.15 15.60
C ILE A 728 -24.03 24.02 16.21
N GLN A 729 -24.30 24.73 17.30
CA GLN A 729 -23.27 25.45 18.06
C GLN A 729 -22.67 24.53 19.13
N GLY A 730 -21.35 24.35 19.12
CA GLY A 730 -20.62 23.69 20.22
C GLY A 730 -20.31 24.62 21.39
N THR A 731 -19.87 24.05 22.51
CA THR A 731 -19.45 24.77 23.72
C THR A 731 -17.94 24.69 23.93
N LYS A 732 -17.32 25.66 24.63
CA LYS A 732 -15.90 25.55 25.01
C LYS A 732 -15.67 24.29 25.85
N VAL A 733 -14.75 23.42 25.42
CA VAL A 733 -14.29 22.27 26.22
C VAL A 733 -13.40 22.79 27.34
N ASN A 734 -13.89 22.78 28.57
CA ASN A 734 -13.15 23.21 29.76
C ASN A 734 -12.31 22.05 30.32
N VAL A 735 -11.23 21.69 29.62
CA VAL A 735 -10.24 20.73 30.13
C VAL A 735 -9.24 21.43 31.05
N THR A 736 -9.04 20.88 32.25
CA THR A 736 -7.83 21.14 33.02
C THR A 736 -6.67 20.41 32.32
N SER A 737 -5.72 21.14 31.76
CA SER A 737 -4.60 20.58 31.00
C SER A 737 -3.78 19.58 31.84
N ALA A 738 -4.13 18.29 31.75
CA ALA A 738 -3.27 17.23 32.23
C ALA A 738 -1.93 17.33 31.48
N ALA A 739 -0.82 17.20 32.20
CA ALA A 739 0.50 17.33 31.60
C ALA A 739 0.67 16.30 30.49
N ILE A 740 0.66 16.75 29.23
CA ILE A 740 0.90 15.90 28.06
C ILE A 740 2.24 15.21 28.29
N SER A 741 2.24 13.88 28.35
CA SER A 741 3.41 13.11 28.74
C SER A 741 4.40 13.04 27.58
N LEU A 742 5.25 14.06 27.48
CA LEU A 742 6.28 14.24 26.45
C LEU A 742 7.43 13.23 26.60
N THR A 743 7.19 11.97 26.24
CA THR A 743 8.26 10.97 26.09
C THR A 743 9.04 11.23 24.80
N THR A 744 10.05 12.09 24.86
CA THR A 744 10.96 12.45 23.74
C THR A 744 11.95 11.34 23.35
N VAL A 745 11.65 10.09 23.70
CA VAL A 745 12.53 8.93 23.45
C VAL A 745 12.10 8.28 22.14
N ALA A 746 12.85 8.56 21.08
CA ALA A 746 12.66 7.88 19.79
C ALA A 746 12.83 6.36 19.95
N PRO A 747 12.02 5.53 19.25
CA PRO A 747 12.11 4.08 19.34
C PRO A 747 13.41 3.58 18.71
N THR A 748 14.36 3.17 19.55
CA THR A 748 15.65 2.63 19.10
C THR A 748 15.45 1.24 18.50
N LEU A 749 15.34 1.14 17.18
CA LEU A 749 15.32 -0.13 16.45
C LEU A 749 16.75 -0.70 16.36
N THR A 750 17.25 -1.19 17.50
CA THR A 750 18.62 -1.70 17.65
C THR A 750 18.81 -3.04 16.95
N LEU A 751 19.19 -3.00 15.67
CA LEU A 751 19.89 -4.10 15.02
C LEU A 751 21.40 -4.03 15.35
N PRO A 752 22.10 -5.17 15.48
CA PRO A 752 23.53 -5.17 15.74
C PRO A 752 24.34 -4.69 14.53
N THR A 753 25.00 -3.54 14.65
CA THR A 753 25.94 -3.06 13.64
C THR A 753 27.22 -3.89 13.65
N THR A 754 27.41 -4.69 12.59
CA THR A 754 28.66 -5.36 12.16
C THR A 754 29.32 -6.35 13.13
N SER A 755 29.50 -7.60 12.68
CA SER A 755 30.85 -8.18 12.54
C SER A 755 30.88 -9.46 11.69
N LEU A 756 31.98 -9.62 10.96
CA LEU A 756 32.52 -10.87 10.40
C LEU A 756 31.62 -11.72 9.48
N VAL A 757 31.50 -11.21 8.25
CA VAL A 757 31.44 -11.98 7.00
C VAL A 757 32.33 -13.24 7.03
N GLY A 758 31.74 -14.40 6.71
CA GLY A 758 32.48 -15.63 6.41
C GLY A 758 32.75 -15.75 4.90
N SER A 759 33.74 -15.03 4.39
CA SER A 759 34.03 -14.94 2.96
C SER A 759 34.73 -16.19 2.40
N PHE A 760 34.19 -16.75 1.32
CA PHE A 760 34.94 -17.59 0.38
C PHE A 760 35.01 -16.89 -0.99
N PRO A 761 36.08 -17.13 -1.78
CA PRO A 761 36.56 -16.12 -2.73
C PRO A 761 35.73 -16.04 -4.02
N VAL A 762 35.32 -14.81 -4.34
CA VAL A 762 34.96 -14.43 -5.72
C VAL A 762 36.25 -14.19 -6.50
N SER A 763 36.51 -15.05 -7.48
CA SER A 763 37.51 -14.81 -8.53
C SER A 763 36.98 -15.39 -9.84
N ASP A 764 37.05 -14.57 -10.90
CA ASP A 764 36.76 -14.92 -12.30
C ASP A 764 35.29 -15.30 -12.62
N ILE A 765 34.44 -14.29 -12.76
CA ILE A 765 33.98 -13.83 -14.09
C ILE A 765 33.43 -12.41 -14.00
N ILE A 766 33.93 -11.53 -14.86
CA ILE A 766 33.31 -10.24 -15.21
C ILE A 766 32.60 -10.43 -16.56
N SER A 767 31.49 -9.71 -16.77
CA SER A 767 30.72 -9.60 -18.02
C SER A 767 29.60 -10.62 -18.26
N ALA A 768 28.50 -10.44 -17.53
CA ALA A 768 27.15 -10.55 -18.10
C ALA A 768 26.41 -9.20 -17.91
N LYS A 769 25.66 -8.75 -18.91
CA LYS A 769 24.82 -7.54 -18.86
C LYS A 769 23.40 -7.90 -19.27
N SER A 770 22.51 -7.96 -18.29
CA SER A 770 21.05 -8.00 -18.40
C SER A 770 20.52 -7.39 -17.09
N THR A 771 19.72 -6.32 -17.04
CA THR A 771 18.35 -6.13 -17.57
C THR A 771 17.34 -7.09 -16.94
N SER A 772 16.14 -6.58 -16.63
CA SER A 772 15.02 -7.26 -15.96
C SER A 772 15.13 -7.44 -14.42
N ALA A 773 15.12 -6.33 -13.66
CA ALA A 773 14.75 -6.33 -12.24
C ALA A 773 14.21 -4.95 -11.82
N ALA A 774 13.07 -4.92 -11.12
CA ALA A 774 12.35 -3.76 -10.58
C ALA A 774 12.00 -2.59 -11.54
N SER A 775 10.75 -2.14 -11.50
CA SER A 775 10.19 -1.10 -12.39
C SER A 775 10.67 0.34 -12.08
N ALA A 776 11.96 0.62 -12.24
CA ALA A 776 12.50 1.98 -12.17
C ALA A 776 13.71 2.18 -13.09
N SER A 777 13.55 2.98 -14.16
CA SER A 777 14.71 3.58 -14.85
C SER A 777 14.46 5.06 -15.13
N LEU A 778 15.40 5.89 -14.68
CA LEU A 778 15.34 7.35 -14.79
C LEU A 778 15.79 7.79 -16.19
N SER A 779 14.95 8.55 -16.90
CA SER A 779 15.33 9.18 -18.16
C SER A 779 16.27 10.37 -17.93
N SER A 780 17.58 10.13 -18.02
CA SER A 780 18.61 11.18 -17.87
C SER A 780 18.76 12.05 -19.13
N VAL A 781 17.88 13.05 -19.28
CA VAL A 781 18.01 14.08 -20.33
C VAL A 781 19.16 15.02 -19.98
N ALA A 782 20.32 14.79 -20.59
CA ALA A 782 21.48 15.69 -20.49
C ALA A 782 21.22 17.00 -21.26
N SER A 783 21.61 18.13 -20.67
CA SER A 783 21.32 19.48 -21.18
C SER A 783 21.97 19.79 -22.55
N ALA A 784 21.20 19.68 -23.62
CA ALA A 784 21.54 20.30 -24.91
C ALA A 784 21.01 21.74 -24.95
N LYS A 785 21.91 22.73 -25.02
CA LYS A 785 21.51 24.13 -25.26
C LYS A 785 20.94 24.29 -26.66
N SER A 786 19.69 24.73 -26.79
CA SER A 786 19.18 25.41 -27.98
C SER A 786 18.38 26.65 -27.58
N SER A 787 18.39 27.67 -28.42
CA SER A 787 17.88 29.01 -28.09
C SER A 787 16.37 29.12 -28.29
N SER A 788 15.68 29.73 -27.33
CA SER A 788 14.27 30.07 -27.43
C SER A 788 14.04 31.18 -28.47
N ALA A 789 13.42 30.82 -29.60
CA ALA A 789 12.79 31.75 -30.52
C ALA A 789 11.27 31.73 -30.29
N SER A 790 10.66 32.90 -30.08
CA SER A 790 9.23 33.00 -29.80
C SER A 790 8.38 32.87 -31.07
N ALA A 791 7.32 32.06 -31.01
CA ALA A 791 6.32 31.94 -32.07
C ALA A 791 4.91 31.85 -31.47
N THR A 792 4.11 32.90 -31.66
CA THR A 792 2.74 33.00 -31.15
C THR A 792 1.76 32.14 -31.96
N THR A 793 0.92 31.36 -31.30
CA THR A 793 -0.25 30.70 -31.91
C THR A 793 -1.55 31.41 -31.50
N LYS A 794 -2.41 31.68 -32.48
CA LYS A 794 -3.73 32.32 -32.31
C LYS A 794 -4.84 31.28 -32.25
N THR A 795 -5.97 31.67 -31.67
CA THR A 795 -7.21 30.90 -31.61
C THR A 795 -7.99 30.91 -32.93
N SER A 796 -8.51 29.74 -33.33
CA SER A 796 -9.81 29.51 -34.01
C SER A 796 -9.95 27.99 -34.22
N SER A 797 -11.05 27.27 -33.97
CA SER A 797 -12.51 27.52 -34.02
C SER A 797 -13.15 27.37 -35.40
N SER A 798 -13.59 26.15 -35.75
CA SER A 798 -14.86 25.91 -36.48
C SER A 798 -15.20 24.41 -36.59
N SER A 799 -16.47 24.13 -36.90
CA SER A 799 -17.12 22.81 -36.99
C SER A 799 -17.14 22.24 -38.42
N ALA A 800 -17.25 20.91 -38.58
CA ALA A 800 -18.43 20.25 -39.19
C ALA A 800 -18.26 18.74 -39.50
N THR A 801 -19.14 17.92 -38.90
CA THR A 801 -20.08 16.95 -39.53
C THR A 801 -19.63 15.91 -40.59
N ALA A 802 -20.21 14.70 -40.46
CA ALA A 802 -20.39 13.62 -41.46
C ALA A 802 -19.19 12.70 -41.82
N LYS A 803 -19.37 11.45 -42.29
CA LYS A 803 -20.36 10.36 -41.99
C LYS A 803 -19.95 9.07 -42.75
N VAL A 804 -20.01 7.90 -42.08
CA VAL A 804 -20.46 6.58 -42.65
C VAL A 804 -19.62 5.81 -43.71
N THR A 805 -19.52 4.48 -43.50
CA THR A 805 -19.15 3.36 -44.44
C THR A 805 -17.74 3.29 -45.06
N SER A 806 -17.18 2.12 -45.48
CA SER A 806 -17.29 0.70 -45.06
C SER A 806 -16.41 -0.20 -45.97
N SER A 807 -16.14 -1.45 -45.57
CA SER A 807 -15.69 -2.60 -46.42
C SER A 807 -14.29 -2.50 -47.06
N SER A 808 -13.62 -3.60 -47.50
CA SER A 808 -13.57 -5.02 -47.07
C SER A 808 -12.46 -5.76 -47.84
N THR A 809 -12.06 -6.97 -47.40
CA THR A 809 -11.45 -8.08 -48.20
C THR A 809 -10.10 -7.85 -48.94
N ALA A 810 -9.23 -8.83 -49.25
CA ALA A 810 -8.90 -10.18 -48.73
C ALA A 810 -7.77 -10.79 -49.62
N LYS A 811 -7.13 -11.90 -49.18
CA LYS A 811 -6.25 -12.84 -49.95
C LYS A 811 -4.84 -12.31 -50.35
N SER A 812 -3.73 -13.04 -50.09
CA SER A 812 -3.20 -14.33 -50.65
C SER A 812 -2.33 -14.09 -51.92
N SER A 813 -1.25 -14.83 -52.27
CA SER A 813 -0.68 -16.12 -51.80
C SER A 813 0.81 -16.28 -52.21
N THR A 814 1.50 -17.36 -51.77
CA THR A 814 2.64 -18.07 -52.45
C THR A 814 3.97 -17.31 -52.71
N ALA A 815 5.16 -17.91 -52.90
CA ALA A 815 5.70 -19.28 -52.64
C ALA A 815 7.26 -19.22 -52.65
N ALA A 816 7.93 -20.33 -52.31
CA ALA A 816 9.40 -20.43 -52.16
C ALA A 816 10.19 -20.74 -53.47
N THR A 817 11.52 -20.61 -53.44
CA THR A 817 12.48 -21.41 -54.23
C THR A 817 13.85 -21.45 -53.55
N THR A 818 14.55 -22.59 -53.67
CA THR A 818 15.85 -22.91 -53.05
C THR A 818 17.06 -22.71 -53.98
N THR A 819 18.28 -22.65 -53.44
CA THR A 819 19.47 -23.21 -54.12
C THR A 819 20.60 -23.56 -53.13
N SER A 820 21.57 -24.38 -53.55
CA SER A 820 22.50 -25.14 -52.69
C SER A 820 23.89 -25.35 -53.32
N LYS A 821 24.94 -25.61 -52.51
CA LYS A 821 26.17 -26.44 -52.80
C LYS A 821 27.13 -26.41 -51.57
N THR A 822 27.51 -27.52 -50.92
CA THR A 822 28.62 -28.51 -51.20
C THR A 822 30.05 -27.94 -51.02
N SER A 823 31.09 -28.63 -50.51
CA SER A 823 31.31 -30.07 -50.18
C SER A 823 32.62 -30.37 -49.40
N SER A 824 32.58 -31.35 -48.46
CA SER A 824 33.59 -32.43 -48.16
C SER A 824 35.09 -32.08 -47.84
N THR A 825 36.02 -32.98 -47.41
CA THR A 825 36.10 -34.47 -47.36
C THR A 825 37.17 -35.01 -46.36
N SER A 826 36.97 -36.24 -45.82
CA SER A 826 37.97 -37.33 -45.52
C SER A 826 39.14 -37.22 -44.48
N ALA A 827 38.90 -37.79 -43.29
CA ALA A 827 39.59 -38.92 -42.60
C ALA A 827 41.09 -39.32 -42.81
N LYS A 828 41.79 -39.67 -41.70
CA LYS A 828 42.47 -40.99 -41.52
C LYS A 828 42.94 -41.34 -40.08
N THR A 829 43.14 -42.65 -39.87
CA THR A 829 43.64 -43.46 -38.72
C THR A 829 45.06 -43.10 -38.22
N LEU A 830 45.52 -43.45 -36.99
CA LEU A 830 46.03 -44.80 -36.63
C LEU A 830 46.37 -45.04 -35.11
N SER A 831 46.25 -46.32 -34.72
CA SER A 831 47.07 -47.14 -33.76
C SER A 831 47.29 -46.82 -32.26
N SER A 832 47.11 -47.89 -31.46
CA SER A 832 47.96 -48.39 -30.33
C SER A 832 48.05 -47.62 -28.99
N SER A 833 48.13 -48.27 -27.83
CA SER A 833 47.89 -49.70 -27.46
C SER A 833 47.85 -49.90 -25.92
N SER A 834 47.31 -51.05 -25.46
CA SER A 834 47.72 -51.88 -24.29
C SER A 834 48.10 -51.21 -22.94
N SER A 835 47.68 -51.68 -21.76
CA SER A 835 46.91 -52.88 -21.34
C SER A 835 46.60 -52.71 -19.83
N GLY A 836 45.46 -53.14 -19.29
CA GLY A 836 45.23 -54.51 -18.77
C GLY A 836 45.62 -54.62 -17.28
N LEU A 837 45.09 -55.50 -16.42
CA LEU A 837 44.12 -56.61 -16.52
C LEU A 837 43.13 -56.51 -15.31
N LEU A 838 41.85 -56.89 -15.41
CA LEU A 838 41.25 -58.21 -15.07
C LEU A 838 41.71 -58.81 -13.72
N GLY A 839 40.84 -59.34 -12.83
CA GLY A 839 39.38 -59.53 -12.80
C GLY A 839 38.89 -59.70 -11.33
N ALA A 840 37.60 -59.56 -10.98
CA ALA A 840 36.55 -60.59 -11.08
C ALA A 840 36.89 -61.93 -10.36
N SER A 841 36.05 -62.53 -9.48
CA SER A 841 34.76 -62.11 -8.87
C SER A 841 34.33 -63.10 -7.74
N SER A 842 33.16 -62.87 -7.14
CA SER A 842 32.27 -63.84 -6.43
C SER A 842 32.18 -63.82 -4.87
N THR A 843 30.93 -63.67 -4.39
CA THR A 843 30.19 -64.38 -3.30
C THR A 843 30.93 -65.02 -2.09
N ALA A 844 30.44 -64.96 -0.83
CA ALA A 844 29.16 -64.43 -0.29
C ALA A 844 29.15 -64.24 1.25
N SER A 845 28.05 -63.65 1.74
CA SER A 845 27.40 -63.85 3.07
C SER A 845 28.09 -63.50 4.40
N SER A 846 27.44 -62.54 5.09
CA SER A 846 27.14 -62.51 6.55
C SER A 846 28.26 -62.54 7.61
N ALA A 847 28.60 -61.37 8.13
CA ALA A 847 28.49 -61.02 9.56
C ALA A 847 28.58 -59.49 9.75
N ALA A 848 28.07 -58.96 10.87
CA ALA A 848 28.13 -57.53 11.24
C ALA A 848 28.10 -57.39 12.78
N PRO A 849 28.44 -56.22 13.39
CA PRO A 849 28.86 -54.94 12.80
C PRO A 849 30.12 -54.32 13.47
N THR A 850 30.36 -53.02 13.23
CA THR A 850 31.19 -52.06 14.01
C THR A 850 32.68 -52.39 14.20
N SER A 851 33.60 -51.71 13.49
CA SER A 851 33.96 -50.34 13.83
C SER A 851 34.63 -49.60 12.66
N THR A 852 34.28 -48.34 12.44
CA THR A 852 34.86 -47.47 11.39
C THR A 852 35.69 -46.36 12.00
N THR A 853 37.00 -46.39 11.81
CA THR A 853 37.92 -45.30 12.11
C THR A 853 37.74 -44.16 11.11
N THR A 854 37.21 -43.03 11.55
CA THR A 854 37.12 -41.80 10.75
C THR A 854 38.48 -41.09 10.70
N SER A 855 38.97 -40.77 9.50
CA SER A 855 40.15 -39.93 9.31
C SER A 855 39.90 -38.50 9.75
N ASP A 856 40.81 -37.94 10.55
CA ASP A 856 40.58 -36.65 11.22
C ASP A 856 40.80 -35.44 10.29
N SER A 857 39.78 -34.59 10.19
CA SER A 857 39.75 -33.44 9.27
C SER A 857 40.82 -32.39 9.58
N ASP A 858 41.20 -31.58 8.60
CA ASP A 858 42.13 -30.46 8.83
C ASP A 858 41.54 -29.45 9.83
N VAL A 859 40.21 -29.28 9.86
CA VAL A 859 39.50 -28.47 10.86
C VAL A 859 39.66 -29.04 12.27
N SER A 860 39.61 -30.38 12.43
CA SER A 860 39.86 -31.04 13.71
C SER A 860 41.26 -30.76 14.23
N ARG A 861 42.27 -30.86 13.35
CA ARG A 861 43.67 -30.57 13.68
C ARG A 861 43.89 -29.08 14.00
N PHE A 862 43.28 -28.18 13.24
CA PHE A 862 43.32 -26.74 13.51
C PHE A 862 42.71 -26.39 14.87
N LEU A 863 41.48 -26.85 15.17
CA LEU A 863 40.81 -26.54 16.45
C LEU A 863 41.50 -27.21 17.64
N ASN A 864 42.06 -28.42 17.48
CA ASN A 864 42.89 -29.03 18.53
C ASN A 864 44.19 -28.24 18.77
N SER A 865 44.83 -27.69 17.73
CA SER A 865 46.00 -26.80 17.91
C SER A 865 45.60 -25.49 18.59
N LEU A 866 44.59 -24.79 18.07
CA LEU A 866 44.08 -23.51 18.57
C LEU A 866 43.69 -23.56 20.06
N CYS A 867 43.08 -24.67 20.49
CA CYS A 867 42.63 -24.88 21.86
C CYS A 867 43.66 -25.62 22.74
N SER A 868 44.89 -25.84 22.27
CA SER A 868 46.00 -26.39 23.07
C SER A 868 46.94 -25.32 23.63
N ASP A 869 46.96 -24.13 23.02
CA ASP A 869 47.62 -22.94 23.57
C ASP A 869 46.68 -22.25 24.57
N SER A 870 47.08 -22.19 25.84
CA SER A 870 46.29 -21.57 26.92
C SER A 870 46.10 -20.06 26.74
N THR A 871 47.04 -19.38 26.08
CA THR A 871 46.96 -17.96 25.73
C THR A 871 45.88 -17.74 24.68
N THR A 872 45.96 -18.48 23.57
CA THR A 872 45.00 -18.34 22.46
C THR A 872 43.60 -18.83 22.86
N ALA A 873 43.49 -19.95 23.58
CA ALA A 873 42.22 -20.48 24.07
C ALA A 873 41.47 -19.51 25.00
N SER A 874 42.17 -18.60 25.71
CA SER A 874 41.51 -17.57 26.53
C SER A 874 40.73 -16.53 25.71
N SER A 875 41.21 -16.19 24.50
CA SER A 875 40.58 -15.21 23.60
C SER A 875 39.40 -15.78 22.81
N VAL A 876 39.36 -17.10 22.61
CA VAL A 876 38.28 -17.82 21.90
C VAL A 876 37.56 -18.84 22.80
N GLY A 877 37.49 -18.56 24.11
CA GLY A 877 37.09 -19.53 25.14
C GLY A 877 35.76 -20.27 24.90
N ASN A 878 34.75 -19.58 24.33
CA ASN A 878 33.47 -20.21 23.97
C ASN A 878 33.63 -21.24 22.85
N LEU A 879 34.45 -20.96 21.83
CA LEU A 879 34.73 -21.87 20.72
C LEU A 879 35.49 -23.12 21.23
N CYS A 880 36.48 -22.94 22.10
CA CYS A 880 37.22 -24.05 22.69
C CYS A 880 36.38 -24.88 23.68
N THR A 881 35.46 -24.25 24.41
CA THR A 881 34.47 -24.96 25.23
C THR A 881 33.53 -25.81 24.37
N LEU A 882 32.99 -25.24 23.28
CA LEU A 882 32.17 -25.95 22.31
C LEU A 882 32.93 -27.08 21.61
N TRP A 883 34.19 -26.88 21.22
CA TRP A 883 35.03 -27.90 20.60
C TRP A 883 35.34 -29.06 21.54
N ASN A 884 35.60 -28.77 22.82
CA ASN A 884 35.80 -29.81 23.83
C ASN A 884 34.50 -30.56 24.15
N ALA A 885 33.35 -29.89 24.21
CA ALA A 885 32.04 -30.53 24.34
C ALA A 885 31.67 -31.38 23.11
N PHE A 886 32.00 -30.92 21.90
CA PHE A 886 31.84 -31.69 20.66
C PHE A 886 32.65 -32.99 20.69
N LYS A 887 33.94 -32.93 21.08
CA LYS A 887 34.79 -34.12 21.24
C LYS A 887 34.28 -35.11 22.29
N GLN A 888 33.50 -34.67 23.27
CA GLN A 888 32.87 -35.52 24.29
C GLN A 888 31.52 -36.12 23.86
N THR A 889 30.82 -35.53 22.89
CA THR A 889 29.43 -35.88 22.54
C THR A 889 29.26 -36.48 21.14
N GLY A 890 30.15 -36.16 20.19
CA GLY A 890 30.27 -36.81 18.89
C GLY A 890 29.04 -36.71 17.97
N LYS A 891 28.08 -35.81 18.24
CA LYS A 891 26.79 -35.74 17.52
C LYS A 891 26.33 -34.31 17.30
N ILE A 892 26.12 -33.97 16.02
CA ILE A 892 25.16 -32.96 15.56
C ILE A 892 24.19 -33.72 14.63
N GLN A 893 22.91 -33.35 14.61
CA GLN A 893 21.96 -34.03 13.72
C GLN A 893 22.30 -33.76 12.24
N LYS A 894 22.07 -34.75 11.38
CA LYS A 894 22.40 -34.64 9.95
C LYS A 894 21.53 -33.58 9.27
N ARG A 895 22.18 -32.56 8.70
CA ARG A 895 21.67 -31.90 7.48
C ARG A 895 21.40 -32.99 6.44
N LEU A 896 20.25 -32.94 5.77
CA LEU A 896 19.98 -33.82 4.64
C LEU A 896 20.79 -33.33 3.43
N VAL A 897 21.95 -33.92 3.21
CA VAL A 897 22.75 -33.70 2.00
C VAL A 897 22.23 -34.66 0.94
N LEU A 898 21.78 -34.15 -0.20
CA LEU A 898 21.41 -34.97 -1.35
C LEU A 898 22.65 -35.73 -1.89
N PRO A 899 22.51 -36.96 -2.42
CA PRO A 899 23.66 -37.75 -2.83
C PRO A 899 24.50 -37.08 -3.92
N GLU A 900 25.83 -37.23 -3.86
CA GLU A 900 26.72 -36.87 -4.96
C GLU A 900 26.36 -37.69 -6.21
N GLY A 901 26.00 -37.00 -7.30
CA GLY A 901 25.57 -37.64 -8.56
C GLY A 901 24.39 -36.96 -9.25
N THR A 902 23.67 -36.05 -8.58
CA THR A 902 22.62 -35.23 -9.20
C THR A 902 23.21 -34.33 -10.30
N PRO A 903 22.58 -34.19 -11.49
CA PRO A 903 22.99 -33.20 -12.48
C PRO A 903 22.92 -31.78 -11.90
N GLN A 904 23.92 -30.95 -12.22
CA GLN A 904 23.74 -29.50 -12.10
C GLN A 904 23.01 -29.01 -13.34
N TYR A 905 22.02 -28.14 -13.10
CA TYR A 905 21.27 -27.44 -14.12
C TYR A 905 21.60 -25.94 -13.99
N GLU A 906 21.78 -25.26 -15.12
CA GLU A 906 21.77 -23.80 -15.14
C GLU A 906 20.27 -23.37 -15.15
N TRP A 907 19.92 -22.42 -14.29
CA TRP A 907 18.59 -21.81 -14.22
C TRP A 907 18.70 -20.41 -14.81
N ASP A 908 17.70 -19.99 -15.58
CA ASP A 908 17.61 -18.65 -16.13
C ASP A 908 17.08 -17.63 -15.10
N ASN A 909 17.42 -16.35 -15.30
CA ASN A 909 17.18 -15.29 -14.33
C ASN A 909 15.70 -14.83 -14.25
N GLU A 910 14.79 -15.42 -15.03
CA GLU A 910 13.37 -15.07 -15.06
C GLU A 910 12.52 -16.34 -14.80
N GLY A 911 11.92 -16.45 -13.61
CA GLY A 911 10.83 -17.41 -13.35
C GLY A 911 11.19 -18.89 -13.17
N GLY A 912 12.44 -19.29 -13.39
CA GLY A 912 13.02 -20.52 -12.84
C GLY A 912 12.59 -21.85 -13.48
N HIS A 913 13.30 -22.28 -14.53
CA HIS A 913 13.38 -23.70 -14.89
C HIS A 913 14.83 -24.21 -15.09
N PRO A 914 15.08 -25.53 -14.92
CA PRO A 914 16.41 -26.12 -15.06
C PRO A 914 16.69 -26.64 -16.48
N GLU A 915 17.67 -26.06 -17.20
CA GLU A 915 18.20 -26.63 -18.46
C GLU A 915 19.55 -27.36 -18.28
N ALA A 916 19.83 -28.31 -19.18
CA ALA A 916 21.01 -29.18 -19.13
C ALA A 916 21.81 -29.15 -20.46
N ILE A 917 22.89 -28.36 -20.51
CA ILE A 917 23.74 -28.20 -21.70
C ILE A 917 25.20 -28.63 -21.42
N PRO A 918 25.78 -29.63 -22.12
CA PRO A 918 27.15 -30.08 -21.86
C PRO A 918 28.21 -29.16 -22.48
N ARG A 919 28.95 -28.38 -21.67
CA ARG A 919 30.10 -27.58 -22.13
C ARG A 919 31.43 -28.32 -22.00
N TRP A 920 32.12 -28.51 -23.13
CA TRP A 920 33.49 -29.03 -23.18
C TRP A 920 34.51 -27.93 -22.79
N ARG A 921 35.32 -28.15 -21.76
CA ARG A 921 36.42 -27.23 -21.40
C ARG A 921 37.62 -27.40 -22.33
N LYS A 922 38.03 -26.34 -23.01
CA LYS A 922 39.45 -26.17 -23.41
C LYS A 922 40.25 -25.64 -22.22
N ARG A 923 41.52 -26.04 -22.12
CA ARG A 923 42.52 -25.36 -21.29
C ARG A 923 43.30 -24.40 -22.20
N ASP A 924 43.43 -23.16 -21.79
CA ASP A 924 44.50 -22.27 -22.25
C ASP A 924 45.39 -21.90 -21.05
N SER A 925 46.68 -21.72 -21.30
CA SER A 925 47.72 -21.67 -20.26
C SER A 925 48.22 -20.25 -19.99
N HIS A 926 48.42 -19.91 -18.72
CA HIS A 926 49.09 -18.65 -18.34
C HIS A 926 50.49 -18.52 -18.97
N GLN A 927 50.80 -17.33 -19.48
CA GLN A 927 52.14 -16.74 -19.40
C GLN A 927 52.03 -15.33 -18.83
N ALA A 928 53.08 -14.90 -18.13
CA ALA A 928 53.14 -13.59 -17.48
C ALA A 928 54.38 -12.83 -17.92
N HIS A 929 54.20 -11.59 -18.37
CA HIS A 929 55.23 -10.56 -18.46
C HIS A 929 54.60 -9.20 -18.15
N GLY A 930 55.40 -8.21 -17.74
CA GLY A 930 54.88 -6.91 -17.34
C GLY A 930 55.92 -5.80 -17.30
N ARG A 931 55.51 -4.67 -16.71
CA ARG A 931 56.23 -3.40 -16.44
C ARG A 931 56.47 -2.43 -17.63
N HIS A 932 55.90 -1.23 -17.44
CA HIS A 932 56.40 0.12 -17.81
C HIS A 932 56.52 0.50 -19.31
N SER A 933 56.01 1.62 -19.83
CA SER A 933 55.47 2.87 -19.25
C SER A 933 55.23 3.92 -20.38
N LYS A 934 54.65 5.09 -20.01
CA LYS A 934 54.74 6.44 -20.64
C LYS A 934 53.82 6.85 -21.82
N ARG A 935 52.98 7.84 -21.47
CA ARG A 935 52.66 9.11 -22.18
C ARG A 935 51.65 9.12 -23.36
N HIS A 936 50.64 10.00 -23.21
CA HIS A 936 50.27 11.18 -24.04
C HIS A 936 50.51 11.11 -25.56
N THR A 937 49.65 11.61 -26.46
CA THR A 937 48.48 12.55 -26.42
C THR A 937 47.85 12.58 -27.85
N PRO A 938 46.73 13.28 -28.15
CA PRO A 938 45.86 14.10 -27.30
C PRO A 938 44.66 13.35 -26.73
#